data_AF-A0A4R9I8F2-F1
#
_entry.id   AF-A0A4R9I8F2-F1
#
_cell.length_a   1.000
_cell.length_b   1.000
_cell.length_c   1.000
_cell.angle_alpha   90.00
_cell.angle_beta   90.00
_cell.angle_gamma   90.00
#
_symmetry.space_group_name_H-M   'P 1'
#
loop_
_entity.id
_entity.type
_entity.pdbx_description
1 polymer ?
#
loop_
_entity_poly.entity_id
_entity_poly.type
_entity_poly.pdbx_seq_one_letter_code
_entity_poly.pdbx_strand_id
1 'polypeptide(L)'
;MRFRILICFLFSLFFTNCGESEIGSFSEETKEKIRKRIKQEGFLGVVLISQDDNILFRESIFPGKKRKNSQLYKKHNFPLGESTKTFTSFVIHMLEEEKKISLTDPVTKHLKWFPYPKITIGHLLHHTSGLPKIIEFLPNFDTEKNHLKRDDVKRIFLESKLKPAFPPGEYWKYSRLDYVFLSYIIEKVSGSTYSKFLKEKVFDPLGFQHSNVDSNEVLIGNSGIYSTPEDLSLFSLELKKPKLISKTSRDSLIKKTVLSDSISEDPIAFGEGVFVGDYFYWTYGKEKGISNFIYHDLKSRIFITIISPYGNSKGDLSSIKSILTEIIFDAKKLNLKKRTNLPNEIYIEDLMKEEKVPSLGIAVFRNQGLSWKKMYGTKTQHTLFRAGSLSKTMTATATLRLVESGQLDLYSNWIGKLKQYKVSVPKGKRRSIVNLDLLLSHTSGLTEKGNWDDPINSGKKHLRELKDTNTTKGNGLKLYYKPGSKSRYSGGGYSIVQEILAERTGKSFQNLMSEVVFQPLHMTRSTFRQNLTADDDRLDGYDEQGNLLPQKSFVTPELSSGGLWTTPEEVGLLFHEVAKAKQGKSNFLSKDSAEYLLSPKMSAANLTVHALVAHGFFLNRTGKTEYFFHGGHTKGHKSLALFNTEKGYGVVIMTNSENGSKLIWRILRSISVEEKWDKFVN
;
A
#
# COMPACT_ATOMS: atom_id res chain seq x y z
N MET A 1 -2.67 65.12 -71.99
CA MET A 1 -2.31 63.73 -71.63
C MET A 1 -3.16 63.33 -70.43
N ARG A 2 -4.00 62.30 -70.58
CA ARG A 2 -5.15 62.02 -69.69
C ARG A 2 -4.72 61.43 -68.33
N PHE A 3 -5.21 62.03 -67.25
CA PHE A 3 -5.26 61.42 -65.91
C PHE A 3 -6.20 60.20 -65.91
N ARG A 4 -5.73 59.07 -65.38
CA ARG A 4 -6.60 57.99 -64.88
C ARG A 4 -6.05 57.46 -63.55
N ILE A 5 -6.96 57.43 -62.59
CA ILE A 5 -6.85 56.99 -61.20
C ILE A 5 -6.54 55.49 -61.16
N LEU A 6 -5.52 55.07 -60.41
CA LEU A 6 -5.24 53.67 -60.11
C LEU A 6 -5.63 53.37 -58.66
N ILE A 7 -6.68 52.59 -58.50
CA ILE A 7 -7.15 52.01 -57.23
C ILE A 7 -6.23 50.82 -56.92
N CYS A 8 -5.41 50.94 -55.86
CA CYS A 8 -4.68 49.80 -55.30
C CYS A 8 -5.46 49.23 -54.10
N PHE A 9 -6.07 48.06 -54.29
CA PHE A 9 -6.65 47.24 -53.23
C PHE A 9 -5.53 46.64 -52.36
N LEU A 10 -5.53 46.97 -51.07
CA LEU A 10 -4.76 46.29 -50.02
C LEU A 10 -5.38 44.91 -49.76
N PHE A 11 -4.72 43.85 -50.22
CA PHE A 11 -5.00 42.47 -49.78
C PHE A 11 -4.29 42.20 -48.46
N SER A 12 -5.03 42.27 -47.35
CA SER A 12 -4.56 41.79 -46.05
C SER A 12 -4.57 40.25 -46.03
N LEU A 13 -3.42 39.64 -46.26
CA LEU A 13 -3.18 38.22 -45.98
C LEU A 13 -3.18 38.01 -44.46
N PHE A 14 -4.30 37.50 -43.94
CA PHE A 14 -4.34 36.84 -42.65
C PHE A 14 -3.45 35.59 -42.72
N PHE A 15 -2.19 35.70 -42.29
CA PHE A 15 -1.44 34.54 -41.86
C PHE A 15 -2.04 34.08 -40.52
N THR A 16 -3.01 33.16 -40.60
CA THR A 16 -3.28 32.25 -39.49
C THR A 16 -1.99 31.48 -39.24
N ASN A 17 -1.23 31.91 -38.22
CA ASN A 17 -0.09 31.17 -37.72
C ASN A 17 -0.66 29.90 -37.07
N CYS A 18 -0.78 28.86 -37.89
CA CYS A 18 -1.23 27.52 -37.52
C CYS A 18 -0.19 26.95 -36.54
N GLY A 19 -0.42 27.16 -35.24
CA GLY A 19 0.36 26.50 -34.20
C GLY A 19 0.18 24.99 -34.33
N GLU A 20 1.24 24.23 -34.07
CA GLU A 20 1.29 22.76 -34.04
C GLU A 20 0.07 22.14 -33.36
N SER A 21 -1.00 21.89 -34.12
CA SER A 21 -1.98 20.86 -33.79
C SER A 21 -1.46 19.57 -34.41
N GLU A 22 -0.45 18.96 -33.76
CA GLU A 22 0.00 17.62 -34.12
C GLU A 22 -1.17 16.64 -33.95
N ILE A 23 -1.47 15.91 -35.01
CA ILE A 23 -2.39 14.76 -35.01
C ILE A 23 -1.98 13.83 -33.87
N GLY A 24 -2.91 13.54 -32.97
CA GLY A 24 -2.64 12.67 -31.82
C GLY A 24 -2.25 13.40 -30.52
N SER A 25 -2.25 14.73 -30.42
CA SER A 25 -2.12 15.42 -29.12
C SER A 25 -3.47 15.50 -28.39
N PHE A 26 -3.47 15.61 -27.04
CA PHE A 26 -4.71 15.92 -26.32
C PHE A 26 -5.28 17.29 -26.74
N SER A 27 -6.61 17.46 -26.64
CA SER A 27 -7.23 18.77 -26.85
C SER A 27 -6.70 19.80 -25.84
N GLU A 28 -6.64 21.09 -26.23
CA GLU A 28 -6.19 22.14 -25.31
C GLU A 28 -7.05 22.22 -24.04
N GLU A 29 -8.33 21.88 -24.12
CA GLU A 29 -9.21 21.75 -22.95
C GLU A 29 -8.69 20.68 -21.97
N THR A 30 -8.34 19.49 -22.47
CA THR A 30 -7.79 18.40 -21.65
C THR A 30 -6.42 18.79 -21.08
N LYS A 31 -5.54 19.41 -21.87
CA LYS A 31 -4.24 19.89 -21.39
C LYS A 31 -4.40 20.93 -20.27
N GLU A 32 -5.34 21.85 -20.42
CA GLU A 32 -5.60 22.88 -19.40
C GLU A 32 -6.22 22.28 -18.13
N LYS A 33 -7.12 21.30 -18.25
CA LYS A 33 -7.62 20.53 -17.11
C LYS A 33 -6.48 19.85 -16.36
N ILE A 34 -5.55 19.19 -17.07
CA ILE A 34 -4.36 18.57 -16.47
C ILE A 34 -3.54 19.61 -15.73
N ARG A 35 -3.11 20.69 -16.40
CA ARG A 35 -2.29 21.77 -15.81
C ARG A 35 -2.92 22.34 -14.55
N LYS A 36 -4.21 22.69 -14.62
CA LYS A 36 -4.96 23.24 -13.50
C LYS A 36 -4.97 22.27 -12.33
N ARG A 37 -5.26 20.98 -12.56
CA ARG A 37 -5.41 20.01 -11.48
C ARG A 37 -4.09 19.66 -10.81
N ILE A 38 -3.03 19.39 -11.58
CA ILE A 38 -1.72 19.09 -10.98
C ILE A 38 -1.12 20.30 -10.25
N LYS A 39 -1.41 21.54 -10.70
CA LYS A 39 -1.02 22.77 -9.98
C LYS A 39 -1.80 22.96 -8.69
N GLN A 40 -3.09 22.63 -8.65
CA GLN A 40 -3.90 22.64 -7.41
C GLN A 40 -3.35 21.66 -6.37
N GLU A 41 -2.76 20.56 -6.82
CA GLU A 41 -2.08 19.59 -5.95
C GLU A 41 -0.69 20.04 -5.48
N GLY A 42 -0.23 21.22 -5.90
CA GLY A 42 1.10 21.74 -5.60
C GLY A 42 2.23 20.98 -6.28
N PHE A 43 1.95 20.23 -7.35
CA PHE A 43 2.98 19.47 -8.05
C PHE A 43 3.97 20.40 -8.76
N LEU A 44 5.26 20.15 -8.53
CA LEU A 44 6.37 20.79 -9.20
C LEU A 44 7.26 19.71 -9.80
N GLY A 45 7.45 19.74 -11.11
CA GLY A 45 8.17 18.69 -11.81
C GLY A 45 7.80 18.57 -13.28
N VAL A 46 8.12 17.43 -13.87
CA VAL A 46 7.92 17.12 -15.29
C VAL A 46 6.87 16.00 -15.41
N VAL A 47 5.94 16.16 -16.34
CA VAL A 47 4.98 15.12 -16.74
C VAL A 47 5.12 14.90 -18.25
N LEU A 48 5.24 13.64 -18.65
CA LEU A 48 5.09 13.21 -20.04
C LEU A 48 4.01 12.13 -20.10
N ILE A 49 3.10 12.26 -21.06
CA ILE A 49 2.08 11.28 -21.39
C ILE A 49 2.21 10.96 -22.87
N SER A 50 2.36 9.68 -23.20
CA SER A 50 2.32 9.19 -24.57
C SER A 50 1.29 8.08 -24.73
N GLN A 51 0.79 7.94 -25.94
CA GLN A 51 0.08 6.76 -26.39
C GLN A 51 0.75 6.28 -27.65
N ASP A 52 1.27 5.06 -27.58
CA ASP A 52 2.09 4.52 -28.65
C ASP A 52 3.28 5.44 -28.93
N ASP A 53 3.49 5.79 -30.19
CA ASP A 53 4.55 6.69 -30.68
C ASP A 53 4.22 8.18 -30.54
N ASN A 54 3.00 8.52 -30.12
CA ASN A 54 2.53 9.89 -30.04
C ASN A 54 2.66 10.45 -28.62
N ILE A 55 3.33 11.59 -28.47
CA ILE A 55 3.37 12.33 -27.21
C ILE A 55 2.08 13.15 -27.10
N LEU A 56 1.17 12.72 -26.23
CA LEU A 56 -0.14 13.35 -26.04
C LEU A 56 -0.05 14.65 -25.24
N PHE A 57 0.82 14.67 -24.22
CA PHE A 57 1.01 15.79 -23.32
C PHE A 57 2.41 15.79 -22.72
N ARG A 58 2.96 16.99 -22.56
CA ARG A 58 4.26 17.21 -21.93
C ARG A 58 4.29 18.57 -21.28
N GLU A 59 4.63 18.62 -20.01
CA GLU A 59 4.62 19.87 -19.24
C GLU A 59 5.70 19.87 -18.16
N SER A 60 6.19 21.07 -17.84
CA SER A 60 7.15 21.30 -16.77
C SER A 60 6.68 22.43 -15.87
N ILE A 61 6.49 22.11 -14.60
CA ILE A 61 5.94 23.02 -13.60
C ILE A 61 7.01 23.33 -12.57
N PHE A 62 7.50 24.56 -12.57
CA PHE A 62 8.52 25.04 -11.65
C PHE A 62 8.13 26.40 -11.06
N PRO A 63 8.55 26.72 -9.83
CA PRO A 63 8.32 28.03 -9.23
C PRO A 63 9.20 29.09 -9.92
N GLY A 64 8.62 30.12 -10.52
CA GLY A 64 9.34 31.27 -11.11
C GLY A 64 8.65 31.95 -12.30
N LYS A 65 8.94 33.24 -12.57
CA LYS A 65 8.40 34.00 -13.72
C LYS A 65 8.92 33.44 -15.05
N LYS A 66 8.00 33.06 -15.96
CA LYS A 66 8.02 33.04 -17.45
C LYS A 66 9.36 32.97 -18.24
N ARG A 67 10.49 32.50 -17.69
CA ARG A 67 11.71 32.25 -18.47
C ARG A 67 11.67 30.83 -19.00
N LYS A 68 11.38 30.67 -20.31
CA LYS A 68 11.61 29.47 -21.15
C LYS A 68 11.64 28.11 -20.40
N ASN A 69 10.66 27.85 -19.52
CA ASN A 69 10.54 26.57 -18.80
C ASN A 69 10.36 25.38 -19.76
N SER A 70 10.01 25.64 -21.03
CA SER A 70 9.84 24.65 -22.09
C SER A 70 11.15 24.01 -22.60
N GLN A 71 12.33 24.42 -22.13
CA GLN A 71 13.63 23.86 -22.59
C GLN A 71 14.42 23.08 -21.55
N LEU A 72 14.07 23.15 -20.26
CA LEU A 72 14.84 22.50 -19.18
C LEU A 72 14.70 20.96 -19.13
N TYR A 73 13.78 20.34 -19.87
CA TYR A 73 13.60 18.89 -19.85
C TYR A 73 14.15 18.18 -21.10
N LYS A 74 14.29 18.87 -22.23
CA LYS A 74 14.72 18.23 -23.50
C LYS A 74 16.17 17.74 -23.46
N LYS A 75 16.98 18.17 -22.48
CA LYS A 75 18.42 17.86 -22.37
C LYS A 75 18.89 17.43 -20.99
N HIS A 76 18.04 17.52 -19.96
CA HIS A 76 18.43 17.20 -18.58
C HIS A 76 17.89 15.84 -18.18
N ASN A 77 18.78 14.98 -17.74
CA ASN A 77 18.43 13.67 -17.25
C ASN A 77 18.24 13.68 -15.72
N PHE A 78 17.46 12.71 -15.24
CA PHE A 78 17.11 12.58 -13.84
C PHE A 78 17.48 11.18 -13.36
N PRO A 79 17.97 11.03 -12.13
CA PRO A 79 18.27 9.71 -11.59
C PRO A 79 16.96 8.93 -11.41
N LEU A 80 16.93 7.72 -11.96
CA LEU A 80 15.76 6.86 -11.93
C LEU A 80 15.56 6.16 -10.58
N GLY A 81 16.57 6.14 -9.71
CA GLY A 81 16.56 5.34 -8.49
C GLY A 81 16.16 3.90 -8.80
N GLU A 82 15.27 3.34 -7.98
CA GLU A 82 14.75 1.97 -8.10
C GLU A 82 14.05 1.65 -9.42
N SER A 83 13.62 2.63 -10.23
CA SER A 83 13.08 2.37 -11.58
C SER A 83 14.16 1.83 -12.54
N THR A 84 15.44 1.90 -12.18
CA THR A 84 16.56 1.27 -12.90
C THR A 84 16.38 -0.25 -13.04
N LYS A 85 15.72 -0.90 -12.08
CA LYS A 85 15.52 -2.36 -12.06
C LYS A 85 14.93 -2.89 -13.36
N THR A 86 14.01 -2.16 -14.00
CA THR A 86 13.38 -2.58 -15.24
C THR A 86 14.41 -2.75 -16.39
N PHE A 87 15.43 -1.90 -16.45
CA PHE A 87 16.52 -2.03 -17.42
C PHE A 87 17.44 -3.21 -17.09
N THR A 88 17.71 -3.44 -15.80
CA THR A 88 18.47 -4.62 -15.35
C THR A 88 17.77 -5.91 -15.74
N SER A 89 16.46 -6.04 -15.48
CA SER A 89 15.68 -7.21 -15.89
C SER A 89 15.69 -7.40 -17.41
N PHE A 90 15.51 -6.30 -18.16
CA PHE A 90 15.56 -6.32 -19.62
C PHE A 90 16.88 -6.88 -20.15
N VAL A 91 18.02 -6.42 -19.61
CA VAL A 91 19.35 -6.90 -20.01
C VAL A 91 19.59 -8.35 -19.59
N ILE A 92 19.05 -8.80 -18.46
CA ILE A 92 19.13 -10.22 -18.07
C ILE A 92 18.43 -11.10 -19.11
N HIS A 93 17.25 -10.69 -19.59
CA HIS A 93 16.58 -11.39 -20.69
C HIS A 93 17.36 -11.36 -22.01
N MET A 94 18.02 -10.25 -22.35
CA MET A 94 18.92 -10.21 -23.52
C MET A 94 20.04 -11.27 -23.39
N LEU A 95 20.66 -11.38 -22.22
CA LEU A 95 21.72 -12.37 -21.97
C LEU A 95 21.20 -13.82 -21.96
N GLU A 96 19.96 -14.03 -21.53
CA GLU A 96 19.29 -15.34 -21.61
C GLU A 96 19.02 -15.74 -23.07
N GLU A 97 18.53 -14.81 -23.90
CA GLU A 97 18.31 -15.06 -25.34
C GLU A 97 19.61 -15.32 -26.09
N GLU A 98 20.70 -14.64 -25.69
CA GLU A 98 22.06 -14.93 -26.15
C GLU A 98 22.61 -16.27 -25.62
N LYS A 99 21.82 -17.03 -24.84
CA LYS A 99 22.17 -18.30 -24.19
C LYS A 99 23.40 -18.23 -23.27
N LYS A 100 23.74 -17.02 -22.80
CA LYS A 100 24.88 -16.81 -21.89
C LYS A 100 24.53 -17.13 -20.44
N ILE A 101 23.25 -17.06 -20.10
CA ILE A 101 22.68 -17.43 -18.80
C ILE A 101 21.36 -18.19 -19.01
N SER A 102 20.88 -18.83 -17.95
CA SER A 102 19.47 -19.24 -17.80
C SER A 102 18.91 -18.64 -16.52
N LEU A 103 17.62 -18.26 -16.48
CA LEU A 103 16.99 -17.82 -15.23
C LEU A 103 17.03 -18.89 -14.12
N THR A 104 17.15 -20.17 -14.49
CA THR A 104 17.26 -21.29 -13.53
C THR A 104 18.69 -21.50 -13.03
N ASP A 105 19.68 -20.80 -13.60
CA ASP A 105 21.06 -20.92 -13.16
C ASP A 105 21.20 -20.49 -11.69
N PRO A 106 21.86 -21.31 -10.86
CA PRO A 106 22.31 -20.87 -9.55
C PRO A 106 23.21 -19.65 -9.68
N VAL A 107 23.05 -18.65 -8.82
CA VAL A 107 23.90 -17.44 -8.82
C VAL A 107 25.39 -17.81 -8.66
N THR A 108 25.69 -18.87 -7.91
CA THR A 108 27.04 -19.43 -7.71
C THR A 108 27.70 -19.98 -8.97
N LYS A 109 26.92 -20.26 -10.03
CA LYS A 109 27.47 -20.62 -11.34
C LYS A 109 28.31 -19.46 -11.89
N HIS A 110 27.81 -18.24 -11.78
CA HIS A 110 28.40 -17.02 -12.33
C HIS A 110 29.24 -16.24 -11.31
N LEU A 111 28.78 -16.18 -10.06
CA LEU A 111 29.45 -15.47 -8.96
C LEU A 111 29.93 -16.45 -7.89
N LYS A 112 31.17 -16.94 -8.03
CA LYS A 112 31.74 -17.98 -7.14
C LYS A 112 31.81 -17.59 -5.65
N TRP A 113 31.88 -16.30 -5.36
CA TRP A 113 31.90 -15.76 -4.00
C TRP A 113 30.51 -15.67 -3.35
N PHE A 114 29.43 -15.89 -4.11
CA PHE A 114 28.07 -15.77 -3.60
C PHE A 114 27.74 -16.94 -2.65
N PRO A 115 27.23 -16.70 -1.43
CA PRO A 115 27.23 -17.72 -0.38
C PRO A 115 26.06 -18.71 -0.43
N TYR A 116 25.07 -18.51 -1.31
CA TYR A 116 23.82 -19.29 -1.30
C TYR A 116 23.62 -20.10 -2.60
N PRO A 117 23.90 -21.41 -2.58
CA PRO A 117 23.88 -22.24 -3.79
C PRO A 117 22.48 -22.52 -4.35
N LYS A 118 21.41 -22.28 -3.57
CA LYS A 118 20.02 -22.53 -3.99
C LYS A 118 19.33 -21.31 -4.60
N ILE A 119 19.92 -20.12 -4.51
CA ILE A 119 19.35 -18.91 -5.12
C ILE A 119 19.71 -18.90 -6.60
N THR A 120 18.71 -18.70 -7.46
CA THR A 120 18.86 -18.65 -8.92
C THR A 120 18.73 -17.21 -9.40
N ILE A 121 19.09 -16.94 -10.66
CA ILE A 121 18.88 -15.63 -11.29
C ILE A 121 17.39 -15.23 -11.25
N GLY A 122 16.50 -16.18 -11.54
CA GLY A 122 15.04 -15.98 -11.46
C GLY A 122 14.56 -15.59 -10.07
N HIS A 123 15.17 -16.15 -9.00
CA HIS A 123 14.85 -15.74 -7.63
C HIS A 123 15.22 -14.28 -7.34
N LEU A 124 16.33 -13.79 -7.90
CA LEU A 124 16.73 -12.38 -7.76
C LEU A 124 15.75 -11.45 -8.49
N LEU A 125 15.40 -11.76 -9.75
CA LEU A 125 14.49 -10.95 -10.57
C LEU A 125 13.14 -10.71 -9.87
N HIS A 126 12.61 -11.74 -9.21
CA HIS A 126 11.29 -11.73 -8.59
C HIS A 126 11.28 -11.32 -7.10
N HIS A 127 12.43 -10.97 -6.51
CA HIS A 127 12.55 -10.75 -5.05
C HIS A 127 12.06 -11.94 -4.21
N THR A 128 12.35 -13.16 -4.66
CA THR A 128 11.99 -14.42 -3.97
C THR A 128 13.22 -15.14 -3.43
N SER A 129 14.36 -14.47 -3.42
CA SER A 129 15.66 -15.00 -2.95
C SER A 129 15.73 -15.20 -1.44
N GLY A 130 14.91 -14.47 -0.68
CA GLY A 130 14.98 -14.40 0.78
C GLY A 130 16.13 -13.56 1.33
N LEU A 131 16.90 -12.86 0.48
CA LEU A 131 18.05 -12.06 0.92
C LEU A 131 17.67 -10.99 1.96
N PRO A 132 18.58 -10.65 2.89
CA PRO A 132 18.35 -9.58 3.86
C PRO A 132 18.24 -8.22 3.16
N LYS A 133 17.53 -7.28 3.78
CA LYS A 133 17.60 -5.86 3.44
C LYS A 133 18.95 -5.32 3.91
N ILE A 134 19.49 -4.34 3.20
CA ILE A 134 20.81 -3.74 3.53
C ILE A 134 20.85 -3.23 4.98
N ILE A 135 19.78 -2.59 5.44
CA ILE A 135 19.65 -2.09 6.81
C ILE A 135 19.70 -3.18 7.90
N GLU A 136 19.52 -4.46 7.55
CA GLU A 136 19.61 -5.57 8.51
C GLU A 136 21.07 -5.89 8.90
N PHE A 137 22.05 -5.54 8.06
CA PHE A 137 23.48 -5.69 8.34
C PHE A 137 24.27 -4.37 8.29
N LEU A 138 23.65 -3.30 7.82
CA LEU A 138 24.23 -1.96 7.75
C LEU A 138 23.16 -0.89 8.06
N PRO A 139 22.81 -0.70 9.35
CA PRO A 139 21.64 0.07 9.77
C PRO A 139 21.59 1.53 9.25
N ASN A 140 22.75 2.19 9.15
CA ASN A 140 22.86 3.59 8.71
C ASN A 140 23.09 3.74 7.20
N PHE A 141 22.87 2.69 6.41
CA PHE A 141 23.21 2.70 4.99
C PHE A 141 22.60 3.88 4.24
N ASP A 142 21.31 4.17 4.40
CA ASP A 142 20.64 5.21 3.60
C ASP A 142 21.11 6.64 3.94
N THR A 143 21.66 6.87 5.15
CA THR A 143 22.23 8.15 5.56
C THR A 143 23.71 8.29 5.23
N GLU A 144 24.45 7.17 5.13
CA GLU A 144 25.91 7.15 4.99
C GLU A 144 26.40 6.60 3.64
N LYS A 145 25.49 6.18 2.74
CA LYS A 145 25.84 5.48 1.49
C LYS A 145 26.85 6.22 0.61
N ASN A 146 26.91 7.56 0.68
CA ASN A 146 27.82 8.37 -0.14
C ASN A 146 29.31 8.10 0.16
N HIS A 147 29.63 7.46 1.28
CA HIS A 147 31.00 7.08 1.65
C HIS A 147 31.36 5.64 1.27
N LEU A 148 30.43 4.89 0.69
CA LEU A 148 30.59 3.48 0.37
C LEU A 148 30.75 3.29 -1.13
N LYS A 149 31.37 2.17 -1.51
CA LYS A 149 31.37 1.63 -2.87
C LYS A 149 30.53 0.35 -2.91
N ARG A 150 30.12 -0.05 -4.13
CA ARG A 150 29.39 -1.31 -4.35
C ARG A 150 30.12 -2.54 -3.78
N ASP A 151 31.45 -2.55 -3.81
CA ASP A 151 32.27 -3.62 -3.23
C ASP A 151 32.29 -3.62 -1.69
N ASP A 152 32.12 -2.46 -1.04
CA ASP A 152 32.00 -2.39 0.42
C ASP A 152 30.71 -3.06 0.87
N VAL A 153 29.59 -2.78 0.20
CA VAL A 153 28.30 -3.43 0.48
C VAL A 153 28.40 -4.94 0.32
N LYS A 154 29.06 -5.41 -0.75
CA LYS A 154 29.32 -6.84 -0.98
C LYS A 154 30.15 -7.44 0.15
N ARG A 155 31.26 -6.80 0.55
CA ARG A 155 32.13 -7.27 1.64
C ARG A 155 31.36 -7.39 2.96
N ILE A 156 30.68 -6.32 3.37
CA ILE A 156 29.92 -6.28 4.64
C ILE A 156 28.78 -7.31 4.62
N PHE A 157 28.10 -7.49 3.48
CA PHE A 157 27.10 -8.55 3.32
C PHE A 157 27.68 -9.95 3.57
N LEU A 158 28.84 -10.26 2.99
CA LEU A 158 29.50 -11.56 3.18
C LEU A 158 29.95 -11.76 4.64
N GLU A 159 30.48 -10.70 5.27
CA GLU A 159 30.91 -10.72 6.68
C GLU A 159 29.74 -10.90 7.66
N SER A 160 28.55 -10.39 7.31
CA SER A 160 27.34 -10.48 8.15
C SER A 160 26.89 -11.92 8.41
N LYS A 161 27.18 -12.85 7.48
CA LYS A 161 26.75 -14.26 7.50
C LYS A 161 25.23 -14.45 7.71
N LEU A 162 24.42 -13.44 7.39
CA LEU A 162 22.96 -13.47 7.55
C LEU A 162 22.32 -14.43 6.56
N LYS A 163 21.68 -15.49 7.07
CA LYS A 163 20.95 -16.46 6.23
C LYS A 163 19.73 -15.81 5.56
N PRO A 164 19.29 -16.34 4.40
CA PRO A 164 18.01 -15.96 3.82
C PRO A 164 16.86 -16.10 4.83
N ALA A 165 15.91 -15.18 4.79
CA ALA A 165 14.78 -15.14 5.71
C ALA A 165 13.81 -16.34 5.54
N PHE A 166 13.84 -16.96 4.37
CA PHE A 166 13.04 -18.13 3.98
C PHE A 166 13.73 -18.87 2.82
N PRO A 167 13.37 -20.14 2.53
CA PRO A 167 13.87 -20.86 1.38
C PRO A 167 13.53 -20.15 0.05
N PRO A 168 14.48 -20.05 -0.90
CA PRO A 168 14.24 -19.33 -2.16
C PRO A 168 13.03 -19.86 -2.93
N GLY A 169 12.17 -18.96 -3.41
CA GLY A 169 10.96 -19.27 -4.16
C GLY A 169 9.69 -19.46 -3.31
N GLU A 170 9.78 -19.63 -1.99
CA GLU A 170 8.60 -19.87 -1.13
C GLU A 170 7.80 -18.59 -0.85
N TYR A 171 8.47 -17.45 -0.71
CA TYR A 171 7.83 -16.19 -0.35
C TYR A 171 8.43 -15.02 -1.14
N TRP A 172 7.74 -13.88 -1.07
CA TRP A 172 8.23 -12.63 -1.60
C TRP A 172 8.81 -11.75 -0.48
N LYS A 173 9.95 -11.09 -0.74
CA LYS A 173 10.53 -10.04 0.13
C LYS A 173 11.44 -9.13 -0.69
N TYR A 174 11.06 -7.86 -0.81
CA TYR A 174 11.89 -6.86 -1.50
C TYR A 174 13.29 -6.73 -0.87
N SER A 175 14.34 -6.97 -1.66
CA SER A 175 15.72 -6.66 -1.32
C SER A 175 16.46 -5.95 -2.44
N ARG A 176 17.07 -4.79 -2.12
CA ARG A 176 17.93 -4.05 -3.05
C ARG A 176 19.14 -4.87 -3.51
N LEU A 177 19.57 -5.85 -2.71
CA LEU A 177 20.69 -6.73 -3.03
C LEU A 177 20.41 -7.61 -4.25
N ASP A 178 19.15 -7.99 -4.49
CA ASP A 178 18.81 -8.85 -5.61
C ASP A 178 19.32 -8.28 -6.93
N TYR A 179 19.05 -6.99 -7.16
CA TYR A 179 19.41 -6.29 -8.39
C TYR A 179 20.86 -5.82 -8.40
N VAL A 180 21.48 -5.61 -7.24
CA VAL A 180 22.93 -5.41 -7.15
C VAL A 180 23.67 -6.68 -7.61
N PHE A 181 23.19 -7.87 -7.23
CA PHE A 181 23.82 -9.12 -7.67
C PHE A 181 23.54 -9.44 -9.12
N LEU A 182 22.37 -9.08 -9.66
CA LEU A 182 22.12 -9.14 -11.10
C LEU A 182 23.12 -8.27 -11.89
N SER A 183 23.50 -7.07 -11.41
CA SER A 183 24.50 -6.27 -12.13
C SER A 183 25.89 -6.91 -12.13
N TYR A 184 26.31 -7.55 -11.03
CA TYR A 184 27.54 -8.35 -11.03
C TYR A 184 27.49 -9.51 -12.01
N ILE A 185 26.33 -10.18 -12.19
CA ILE A 185 26.17 -11.24 -13.18
C ILE A 185 26.30 -10.67 -14.60
N ILE A 186 25.62 -9.56 -14.90
CA ILE A 186 25.72 -8.88 -16.20
C ILE A 186 27.17 -8.58 -16.53
N GLU A 187 27.91 -7.97 -15.61
CA GLU A 187 29.33 -7.63 -15.82
C GLU A 187 30.20 -8.87 -16.01
N LYS A 188 29.98 -9.90 -15.18
CA LYS A 188 30.78 -11.13 -15.23
C LYS A 188 30.57 -11.91 -16.52
N VAL A 189 29.33 -11.99 -16.99
CA VAL A 189 28.93 -12.79 -18.16
C VAL A 189 29.23 -12.03 -19.47
N SER A 190 29.04 -10.71 -19.49
CA SER A 190 29.30 -9.90 -20.68
C SER A 190 30.77 -9.54 -20.88
N GLY A 191 31.56 -9.48 -19.80
CA GLY A 191 32.93 -8.93 -19.83
C GLY A 191 32.99 -7.40 -19.95
N SER A 192 31.84 -6.72 -19.93
CA SER A 192 31.73 -5.25 -19.98
C SER A 192 31.25 -4.71 -18.63
N THR A 193 31.56 -3.44 -18.32
CA THR A 193 30.93 -2.77 -17.17
C THR A 193 29.43 -2.62 -17.41
N TYR A 194 28.63 -2.57 -16.34
CA TYR A 194 27.18 -2.42 -16.46
C TYR A 194 26.80 -1.16 -17.27
N SER A 195 27.52 -0.05 -17.03
CA SER A 195 27.35 1.20 -17.79
C SER A 195 27.63 1.03 -19.28
N LYS A 196 28.73 0.36 -19.65
CA LYS A 196 29.10 0.15 -21.05
C LYS A 196 28.09 -0.75 -21.74
N PHE A 197 27.69 -1.84 -21.08
CA PHE A 197 26.75 -2.79 -21.62
C PHE A 197 25.39 -2.14 -21.93
N LEU A 198 24.81 -1.39 -20.97
CA LEU A 198 23.55 -0.68 -21.21
C LEU A 198 23.66 0.34 -22.34
N LYS A 199 24.78 1.07 -22.41
CA LYS A 199 25.00 2.03 -23.49
C LYS A 199 24.95 1.35 -24.86
N GLU A 200 25.77 0.32 -25.06
CA GLU A 200 25.94 -0.34 -26.35
C GLU A 200 24.74 -1.21 -26.76
N LYS A 201 24.05 -1.81 -25.78
CA LYS A 201 23.00 -2.82 -26.04
C LYS A 201 21.58 -2.29 -25.90
N VAL A 202 21.38 -1.16 -25.20
CA VAL A 202 20.05 -0.60 -24.97
C VAL A 202 19.96 0.85 -25.40
N PHE A 203 20.81 1.73 -24.88
CA PHE A 203 20.67 3.17 -25.12
C PHE A 203 20.93 3.55 -26.58
N ASP A 204 22.06 3.10 -27.15
CA ASP A 204 22.41 3.43 -28.53
C ASP A 204 21.43 2.79 -29.55
N PRO A 205 21.04 1.50 -29.44
CA PRO A 205 20.07 0.89 -30.35
C PRO A 205 18.66 1.47 -30.27
N LEU A 206 18.23 1.96 -29.09
CA LEU A 206 16.93 2.62 -28.93
C LEU A 206 16.99 4.12 -29.22
N GLY A 207 18.16 4.67 -29.53
CA GLY A 207 18.35 6.08 -29.86
C GLY A 207 18.24 7.02 -28.67
N PHE A 208 18.53 6.56 -27.45
CA PHE A 208 18.52 7.41 -26.26
C PHE A 208 19.61 8.47 -26.37
N GLN A 209 19.23 9.73 -26.25
CA GLN A 209 20.16 10.85 -26.48
C GLN A 209 20.78 11.39 -25.20
N HIS A 210 20.12 11.15 -24.06
CA HIS A 210 20.43 11.85 -22.82
C HIS A 210 20.49 10.91 -21.60
N SER A 211 20.59 9.60 -21.83
CA SER A 211 20.64 8.60 -20.76
C SER A 211 22.06 8.10 -20.51
N ASN A 212 22.40 7.90 -19.23
CA ASN A 212 23.69 7.36 -18.81
C ASN A 212 23.58 6.59 -17.49
N VAL A 213 24.65 5.89 -17.11
CA VAL A 213 24.76 5.26 -15.78
C VAL A 213 25.80 5.98 -14.95
N ASP A 214 25.48 6.29 -13.70
CA ASP A 214 26.46 6.73 -12.70
C ASP A 214 27.28 5.53 -12.24
N SER A 215 28.52 5.45 -12.72
CA SER A 215 29.43 4.34 -12.40
C SER A 215 29.91 4.34 -10.94
N ASN A 216 29.65 5.43 -10.19
CA ASN A 216 29.94 5.50 -8.76
C ASN A 216 28.74 5.15 -7.88
N GLU A 217 27.59 4.81 -8.47
CA GLU A 217 26.42 4.37 -7.70
C GLU A 217 26.76 3.11 -6.88
N VAL A 218 26.39 3.13 -5.60
CA VAL A 218 26.67 2.03 -4.67
C VAL A 218 25.76 0.84 -4.95
N LEU A 219 24.57 1.08 -5.48
CA LEU A 219 23.55 0.09 -5.75
C LEU A 219 23.32 -0.16 -7.25
N ILE A 220 24.38 -0.10 -8.08
CA ILE A 220 24.29 -0.36 -9.54
C ILE A 220 23.45 -1.60 -9.83
N GLY A 221 22.49 -1.46 -10.74
CA GLY A 221 21.52 -2.49 -11.13
C GLY A 221 20.19 -2.36 -10.39
N ASN A 222 20.22 -1.96 -9.12
CA ASN A 222 19.02 -1.53 -8.40
C ASN A 222 18.73 -0.04 -8.66
N SER A 223 19.77 0.80 -8.72
CA SER A 223 19.74 2.22 -9.11
C SER A 223 20.92 2.55 -10.04
N GLY A 224 21.09 3.84 -10.37
CA GLY A 224 22.26 4.36 -11.08
C GLY A 224 21.99 4.84 -12.50
N ILE A 225 20.86 4.51 -13.12
CA ILE A 225 20.50 5.08 -14.43
C ILE A 225 19.98 6.50 -14.26
N TYR A 226 20.46 7.39 -15.12
CA TYR A 226 19.91 8.71 -15.38
C TYR A 226 19.24 8.70 -16.76
N SER A 227 18.01 9.21 -16.85
CA SER A 227 17.25 9.24 -18.12
C SER A 227 16.33 10.46 -18.20
N THR A 228 15.83 10.73 -19.40
CA THR A 228 14.78 11.73 -19.66
C THR A 228 13.42 11.04 -19.84
N PRO A 229 12.30 11.76 -19.65
CA PRO A 229 10.97 11.24 -20.01
C PRO A 229 10.86 10.79 -21.47
N GLU A 230 11.54 11.50 -22.39
CA GLU A 230 11.59 11.17 -23.80
C GLU A 230 12.28 9.83 -24.06
N ASP A 231 13.49 9.61 -23.51
CA ASP A 231 14.21 8.33 -23.64
C ASP A 231 13.39 7.19 -23.01
N LEU A 232 12.73 7.44 -21.87
CA LEU A 232 11.83 6.46 -21.24
C LEU A 232 10.62 6.11 -22.11
N SER A 233 10.10 7.05 -22.90
CA SER A 233 9.01 6.77 -23.84
C SER A 233 9.46 5.84 -24.97
N LEU A 234 10.71 5.96 -25.44
CA LEU A 234 11.32 5.04 -26.40
C LEU A 234 11.49 3.64 -25.79
N PHE A 235 11.89 3.56 -24.52
CA PHE A 235 11.93 2.27 -23.80
C PHE A 235 10.55 1.61 -23.72
N SER A 236 9.51 2.40 -23.42
CA SER A 236 8.13 1.91 -23.38
C SER A 236 7.67 1.35 -24.73
N LEU A 237 8.07 2.00 -25.83
CA LEU A 237 7.83 1.51 -27.19
C LEU A 237 8.53 0.19 -27.47
N GLU A 238 9.79 0.03 -27.03
CA GLU A 238 10.51 -1.24 -27.12
C GLU A 238 9.77 -2.34 -26.35
N LEU A 239 9.32 -2.08 -25.12
CA LEU A 239 8.52 -3.07 -24.38
C LEU A 239 7.19 -3.40 -25.09
N LYS A 240 6.61 -2.49 -25.85
CA LYS A 240 5.38 -2.74 -26.59
C LYS A 240 5.62 -3.55 -27.87
N LYS A 241 6.59 -3.13 -28.68
CA LYS A 241 6.94 -3.71 -29.98
C LYS A 241 8.42 -4.12 -29.92
N PRO A 242 8.74 -5.24 -29.25
CA PRO A 242 10.11 -5.56 -28.89
C PRO A 242 10.93 -5.92 -30.13
N LYS A 243 12.11 -5.31 -30.23
CA LYS A 243 13.10 -5.50 -31.30
C LYS A 243 14.41 -6.05 -30.75
N LEU A 244 14.77 -5.73 -29.51
CA LEU A 244 16.02 -6.12 -28.86
C LEU A 244 15.87 -7.40 -28.02
N ILE A 245 14.65 -7.73 -27.60
CA ILE A 245 14.30 -9.01 -26.98
C ILE A 245 13.08 -9.63 -27.69
N SER A 246 12.84 -10.91 -27.48
CA SER A 246 11.63 -11.57 -27.94
C SER A 246 10.38 -11.11 -27.19
N LYS A 247 9.21 -11.33 -27.82
CA LYS A 247 7.92 -11.10 -27.17
C LYS A 247 7.76 -11.90 -25.88
N THR A 248 8.25 -13.15 -25.86
CA THR A 248 8.18 -14.05 -24.70
C THR A 248 8.96 -13.49 -23.51
N SER A 249 10.19 -13.03 -23.74
CA SER A 249 11.01 -12.43 -22.70
C SER A 249 10.41 -11.13 -22.18
N ARG A 250 9.89 -10.29 -23.08
CA ARG A 250 9.13 -9.09 -22.69
C ARG A 250 7.91 -9.43 -21.84
N ASP A 251 7.14 -10.44 -22.23
CA ASP A 251 5.98 -10.91 -21.46
C ASP A 251 6.39 -11.42 -20.07
N SER A 252 7.58 -12.01 -19.91
CA SER A 252 8.14 -12.40 -18.61
C SER A 252 8.34 -11.20 -17.69
N LEU A 253 8.88 -10.08 -18.20
CA LEU A 253 9.16 -8.88 -17.40
C LEU A 253 7.93 -8.36 -16.64
N ILE A 254 6.74 -8.47 -17.25
CA ILE A 254 5.48 -7.97 -16.71
C ILE A 254 4.55 -9.10 -16.25
N LYS A 255 5.02 -10.36 -16.25
CA LYS A 255 4.23 -11.49 -15.80
C LYS A 255 3.97 -11.36 -14.31
N LYS A 256 2.68 -11.35 -13.96
CA LYS A 256 2.23 -11.28 -12.57
C LYS A 256 2.67 -12.52 -11.81
N THR A 257 3.72 -12.41 -10.99
CA THR A 257 4.04 -13.41 -9.98
C THR A 257 3.27 -13.06 -8.71
N VAL A 258 2.42 -13.98 -8.26
CA VAL A 258 1.64 -13.84 -7.02
C VAL A 258 2.23 -14.77 -5.99
N LEU A 259 3.01 -14.19 -5.08
CA LEU A 259 3.51 -14.89 -3.90
C LEU A 259 3.12 -14.11 -2.66
N SER A 260 2.94 -14.85 -1.57
CA SER A 260 2.71 -14.29 -0.25
C SER A 260 3.96 -13.58 0.23
N ASP A 261 3.82 -12.36 0.75
CA ASP A 261 4.92 -11.70 1.43
C ASP A 261 5.36 -12.53 2.65
N SER A 262 6.67 -12.71 2.84
CA SER A 262 7.24 -13.55 3.91
C SER A 262 6.89 -13.11 5.34
N ILE A 263 6.39 -11.90 5.52
CA ILE A 263 6.06 -11.32 6.82
C ILE A 263 4.54 -11.18 7.00
N SER A 264 3.78 -10.74 5.97
CA SER A 264 2.32 -10.56 6.08
C SER A 264 1.46 -11.63 5.44
N GLU A 265 2.05 -12.50 4.62
CA GLU A 265 1.36 -13.55 3.88
C GLU A 265 0.33 -13.04 2.83
N ASP A 266 0.21 -11.72 2.67
CA ASP A 266 -0.61 -11.10 1.63
C ASP A 266 -0.07 -11.38 0.22
N PRO A 267 -0.95 -11.61 -0.78
CA PRO A 267 -0.51 -11.77 -2.15
C PRO A 267 0.08 -10.46 -2.69
N ILE A 268 1.35 -10.50 -3.05
CA ILE A 268 2.01 -9.40 -3.77
C ILE A 268 2.02 -9.75 -5.27
N ALA A 269 1.54 -8.81 -6.09
CA ALA A 269 1.62 -8.89 -7.54
C ALA A 269 2.86 -8.13 -8.04
N PHE A 270 3.93 -8.87 -8.33
CA PHE A 270 5.21 -8.31 -8.75
C PHE A 270 5.69 -9.00 -10.04
N GLY A 271 6.22 -8.21 -10.97
CA GLY A 271 6.92 -8.70 -12.16
C GLY A 271 8.43 -8.66 -11.95
N GLU A 272 9.22 -8.58 -13.01
CA GLU A 272 10.67 -8.50 -12.90
C GLU A 272 11.10 -7.02 -12.79
N GLY A 273 11.03 -6.49 -11.57
CA GLY A 273 11.49 -5.13 -11.26
C GLY A 273 10.40 -4.07 -11.35
N VAL A 274 9.16 -4.51 -11.60
CA VAL A 274 7.97 -3.67 -11.73
C VAL A 274 6.83 -4.21 -10.86
N PHE A 275 5.96 -3.32 -10.38
CA PHE A 275 4.70 -3.72 -9.76
C PHE A 275 3.66 -3.95 -10.85
N VAL A 276 2.89 -5.04 -10.75
CA VAL A 276 2.00 -5.48 -11.83
C VAL A 276 0.55 -5.51 -11.31
N GLY A 277 -0.33 -4.80 -12.01
CA GLY A 277 -1.78 -4.93 -11.90
C GLY A 277 -2.34 -5.85 -12.99
N ASP A 278 -3.66 -5.97 -13.09
CA ASP A 278 -4.28 -6.89 -14.05
C ASP A 278 -4.10 -6.46 -15.52
N TYR A 279 -3.89 -5.16 -15.75
CA TYR A 279 -3.73 -4.59 -17.09
C TYR A 279 -2.75 -3.40 -17.14
N PHE A 280 -1.95 -3.22 -16.09
CA PHE A 280 -0.98 -2.14 -16.01
C PHE A 280 0.24 -2.60 -15.22
N TYR A 281 1.35 -1.90 -15.39
CA TYR A 281 2.49 -2.01 -14.49
C TYR A 281 3.05 -0.63 -14.18
N TRP A 282 3.79 -0.53 -13.08
CA TRP A 282 4.40 0.73 -12.67
C TRP A 282 5.68 0.54 -11.86
N THR A 283 6.48 1.60 -11.83
CA THR A 283 7.68 1.71 -10.98
C THR A 283 7.68 3.03 -10.24
N TYR A 284 8.37 3.03 -9.11
CA TYR A 284 8.75 4.22 -8.38
C TYR A 284 10.24 4.13 -8.07
N GLY A 285 10.95 5.24 -8.21
CA GLY A 285 12.32 5.35 -7.76
C GLY A 285 12.60 6.72 -7.17
N LYS A 286 13.53 6.75 -6.20
CA LYS A 286 13.96 8.00 -5.57
C LYS A 286 15.44 7.96 -5.29
N GLU A 287 16.15 8.97 -5.79
CA GLU A 287 17.60 9.05 -5.66
C GLU A 287 18.03 10.52 -5.68
N LYS A 288 19.02 10.88 -4.85
CA LYS A 288 19.55 12.26 -4.74
C LYS A 288 18.46 13.35 -4.63
N GLY A 289 17.39 13.06 -3.88
CA GLY A 289 16.27 13.99 -3.68
C GLY A 289 15.34 14.14 -4.88
N ILE A 290 15.54 13.40 -5.97
CA ILE A 290 14.66 13.39 -7.14
C ILE A 290 13.86 12.09 -7.10
N SER A 291 12.55 12.16 -7.33
CA SER A 291 11.68 10.99 -7.41
C SER A 291 10.97 10.91 -8.76
N ASN A 292 10.68 9.69 -9.18
CA ASN A 292 9.95 9.41 -10.41
C ASN A 292 8.89 8.34 -10.19
N PHE A 293 7.82 8.42 -10.98
CA PHE A 293 6.77 7.42 -11.08
C PHE A 293 6.51 7.15 -12.55
N ILE A 294 6.67 5.90 -12.96
CA ILE A 294 6.47 5.45 -14.34
C ILE A 294 5.29 4.50 -14.34
N TYR A 295 4.29 4.76 -15.17
CA TYR A 295 3.06 3.98 -15.25
C TYR A 295 2.76 3.62 -16.70
N HIS A 296 2.38 2.38 -16.94
CA HIS A 296 1.97 1.91 -18.25
C HIS A 296 0.66 1.14 -18.15
N ASP A 297 -0.37 1.64 -18.81
CA ASP A 297 -1.64 0.95 -19.02
C ASP A 297 -1.60 0.15 -20.32
N LEU A 298 -1.66 -1.18 -20.22
CA LEU A 298 -1.50 -2.08 -21.36
C LEU A 298 -2.73 -2.12 -22.28
N LYS A 299 -3.92 -1.79 -21.75
CA LYS A 299 -5.18 -1.82 -22.52
C LYS A 299 -5.31 -0.58 -23.39
N SER A 300 -5.16 0.59 -22.79
CA SER A 300 -5.25 1.88 -23.48
C SER A 300 -3.95 2.30 -24.14
N ARG A 301 -2.84 1.60 -23.84
CA ARG A 301 -1.49 1.86 -24.35
C ARG A 301 -0.96 3.23 -23.93
N ILE A 302 -1.45 3.73 -22.80
CA ILE A 302 -1.04 4.99 -22.20
C ILE A 302 0.20 4.76 -21.35
N PHE A 303 1.23 5.54 -21.61
CA PHE A 303 2.45 5.59 -20.82
C PHE A 303 2.58 6.96 -20.17
N ILE A 304 2.86 6.99 -18.87
CA ILE A 304 2.96 8.20 -18.07
C ILE A 304 4.30 8.18 -17.32
N THR A 305 5.09 9.22 -17.50
CA THR A 305 6.28 9.50 -16.68
C THR A 305 6.07 10.77 -15.88
N ILE A 306 6.25 10.69 -14.56
CA ILE A 306 6.17 11.81 -13.63
C ILE A 306 7.51 11.91 -12.93
N ILE A 307 8.14 13.08 -12.95
CA ILE A 307 9.41 13.34 -12.27
C ILE A 307 9.23 14.55 -11.37
N SER A 308 9.60 14.42 -10.09
CA SER A 308 9.68 15.54 -9.16
C SER A 308 11.10 15.72 -8.65
N PRO A 309 11.70 16.91 -8.83
CA PRO A 309 13.01 17.21 -8.27
C PRO A 309 12.99 17.63 -6.79
N TYR A 310 11.82 17.59 -6.14
CA TYR A 310 11.64 18.02 -4.75
C TYR A 310 11.40 16.85 -3.79
N GLY A 311 11.85 15.65 -4.16
CA GLY A 311 11.90 14.50 -3.26
C GLY A 311 10.53 13.98 -2.85
N ASN A 312 9.50 14.23 -3.66
CA ASN A 312 8.14 13.78 -3.44
C ASN A 312 8.08 12.27 -3.15
N SER A 313 7.19 11.88 -2.25
CA SER A 313 6.98 10.49 -1.88
C SER A 313 6.40 9.69 -3.05
N LYS A 314 6.47 8.35 -2.97
CA LYS A 314 5.75 7.44 -3.88
C LYS A 314 4.28 7.81 -3.99
N GLY A 315 3.70 8.24 -2.88
CA GLY A 315 2.31 8.60 -2.84
C GLY A 315 1.95 9.92 -3.47
N ASP A 316 2.78 10.93 -3.27
CA ASP A 316 2.58 12.21 -3.94
C ASP A 316 2.52 12.01 -5.45
N LEU A 317 3.46 11.23 -6.01
CA LEU A 317 3.50 10.96 -7.45
C LEU A 317 2.39 10.01 -7.91
N SER A 318 2.00 9.03 -7.08
CA SER A 318 0.86 8.16 -7.37
C SER A 318 -0.47 8.93 -7.38
N SER A 319 -0.63 9.93 -6.52
CA SER A 319 -1.76 10.86 -6.52
C SER A 319 -1.81 11.66 -7.84
N ILE A 320 -0.68 12.22 -8.28
CA ILE A 320 -0.58 12.90 -9.58
C ILE A 320 -0.92 11.93 -10.72
N LYS A 321 -0.35 10.72 -10.73
CA LYS A 321 -0.71 9.67 -11.71
C LYS A 321 -2.21 9.42 -11.73
N SER A 322 -2.85 9.34 -10.56
CA SER A 322 -4.30 9.10 -10.48
C SER A 322 -5.12 10.24 -11.07
N ILE A 323 -4.73 11.49 -10.84
CA ILE A 323 -5.35 12.66 -11.48
C ILE A 323 -5.19 12.62 -12.99
N LEU A 324 -3.99 12.29 -13.47
CA LEU A 324 -3.73 12.17 -14.90
C LEU A 324 -4.63 11.09 -15.51
N THR A 325 -4.67 9.89 -14.93
CA THR A 325 -5.54 8.81 -15.42
C THR A 325 -7.03 9.16 -15.33
N GLU A 326 -7.46 9.89 -14.30
CA GLU A 326 -8.85 10.35 -14.16
C GLU A 326 -9.24 11.28 -15.31
N ILE A 327 -8.36 12.21 -15.68
CA ILE A 327 -8.61 13.14 -16.79
C ILE A 327 -8.51 12.43 -18.14
N ILE A 328 -7.49 11.57 -18.34
CA ILE A 328 -7.24 10.87 -19.61
C ILE A 328 -8.39 9.92 -19.96
N PHE A 329 -8.91 9.20 -18.99
CA PHE A 329 -9.97 8.21 -19.20
C PHE A 329 -11.38 8.77 -19.00
N ASP A 330 -11.51 10.10 -18.87
CA ASP A 330 -12.76 10.80 -18.53
C ASP A 330 -13.50 10.09 -17.39
N ALA A 331 -12.74 9.73 -16.35
CA ALA A 331 -13.24 8.92 -15.26
C ALA A 331 -14.34 9.70 -14.54
N LYS A 332 -15.55 9.19 -14.68
CA LYS A 332 -16.75 9.83 -14.13
C LYS A 332 -16.60 10.04 -12.63
N LYS A 333 -17.00 11.23 -12.18
CA LYS A 333 -17.03 11.58 -10.76
C LYS A 333 -17.99 10.63 -10.05
N LEU A 334 -17.50 9.93 -9.01
CA LEU A 334 -18.36 9.10 -8.18
C LEU A 334 -19.29 9.99 -7.35
N ASN A 335 -20.58 9.85 -7.58
CA ASN A 335 -21.63 10.56 -6.86
C ASN A 335 -22.23 9.62 -5.80
N LEU A 336 -22.09 10.01 -4.52
CA LEU A 336 -22.65 9.31 -3.37
C LEU A 336 -24.10 9.78 -3.05
N LYS A 337 -24.56 10.86 -3.66
CA LYS A 337 -25.87 11.49 -3.39
C LYS A 337 -26.95 10.90 -4.30
N LYS A 338 -28.04 11.63 -4.52
CA LYS A 338 -29.15 11.20 -5.38
C LYS A 338 -28.72 11.22 -6.85
N ARG A 339 -29.31 10.34 -7.66
CA ARG A 339 -29.05 10.27 -9.09
C ARG A 339 -29.39 11.59 -9.79
N THR A 340 -28.43 12.12 -10.54
CA THR A 340 -28.57 13.30 -11.39
C THR A 340 -28.37 12.90 -12.86
N ASN A 341 -29.08 13.46 -13.84
CA ASN A 341 -28.89 13.05 -15.25
C ASN A 341 -27.62 13.68 -15.87
N LEU A 342 -26.55 13.86 -15.09
CA LEU A 342 -25.29 14.43 -15.55
C LEU A 342 -24.43 13.35 -16.23
N PRO A 343 -23.94 13.58 -17.46
CA PRO A 343 -23.22 12.57 -18.25
C PRO A 343 -21.87 12.16 -17.64
N ASN A 344 -21.27 13.03 -16.82
CA ASN A 344 -19.92 12.86 -16.25
C ASN A 344 -19.91 12.28 -14.83
N GLU A 345 -21.03 11.74 -14.36
CA GLU A 345 -21.17 11.12 -13.05
C GLU A 345 -21.40 9.61 -13.14
N ILE A 346 -20.84 8.89 -12.17
CA ILE A 346 -21.12 7.48 -11.93
C ILE A 346 -21.70 7.33 -10.54
N TYR A 347 -22.73 6.51 -10.41
CA TYR A 347 -23.45 6.34 -9.16
C TYR A 347 -22.89 5.17 -8.38
N ILE A 348 -22.86 5.32 -7.06
CA ILE A 348 -22.33 4.29 -6.19
C ILE A 348 -23.14 2.99 -6.29
N GLU A 349 -24.44 3.06 -6.53
CA GLU A 349 -25.30 1.91 -6.76
C GLU A 349 -24.92 1.14 -8.04
N ASP A 350 -24.50 1.84 -9.10
CA ASP A 350 -24.03 1.21 -10.34
C ASP A 350 -22.71 0.46 -10.09
N LEU A 351 -21.78 1.06 -9.32
CA LEU A 351 -20.53 0.41 -8.92
C LEU A 351 -20.74 -0.77 -7.97
N MET A 352 -21.70 -0.65 -7.05
CA MET A 352 -22.08 -1.75 -6.18
C MET A 352 -22.59 -2.94 -6.99
N LYS A 353 -23.37 -2.69 -8.05
CA LYS A 353 -23.85 -3.74 -8.96
C LYS A 353 -22.71 -4.36 -9.76
N GLU A 354 -21.81 -3.54 -10.30
CA GLU A 354 -20.63 -3.99 -11.06
C GLU A 354 -19.70 -4.86 -10.22
N GLU A 355 -19.35 -4.40 -9.01
CA GLU A 355 -18.44 -5.09 -8.09
C GLU A 355 -19.16 -6.15 -7.24
N LYS A 356 -20.46 -6.39 -7.45
CA LYS A 356 -21.25 -7.36 -6.71
C LYS A 356 -21.15 -7.16 -5.18
N VAL A 357 -21.40 -5.93 -4.75
CA VAL A 357 -21.45 -5.49 -3.35
C VAL A 357 -22.91 -5.19 -3.00
N PRO A 358 -23.63 -6.11 -2.34
CA PRO A 358 -25.08 -5.93 -2.12
C PRO A 358 -25.44 -4.80 -1.16
N SER A 359 -24.59 -4.52 -0.18
CA SER A 359 -24.85 -3.50 0.83
C SER A 359 -23.58 -2.76 1.23
N LEU A 360 -23.74 -1.45 1.43
CA LEU A 360 -22.70 -0.50 1.75
C LEU A 360 -23.22 0.51 2.77
N GLY A 361 -22.52 0.65 3.89
CA GLY A 361 -22.78 1.67 4.90
C GLY A 361 -21.63 2.67 4.97
N ILE A 362 -21.96 3.96 5.05
CA ILE A 362 -21.00 5.07 5.19
C ILE A 362 -21.44 5.98 6.33
N ALA A 363 -20.50 6.39 7.19
CA ALA A 363 -20.68 7.46 8.16
C ALA A 363 -19.49 8.43 8.10
N VAL A 364 -19.76 9.72 7.89
CA VAL A 364 -18.75 10.79 7.83
C VAL A 364 -18.88 11.69 9.04
N PHE A 365 -17.75 12.02 9.64
CA PHE A 365 -17.60 12.81 10.85
C PHE A 365 -16.85 14.11 10.60
N ARG A 366 -17.17 15.14 11.39
CA ARG A 366 -16.48 16.43 11.48
C ARG A 366 -16.30 16.79 12.96
N ASN A 367 -15.66 17.92 13.25
CA ASN A 367 -15.40 18.38 14.62
C ASN A 367 -16.63 18.38 15.55
N GLN A 368 -17.84 18.56 15.02
CA GLN A 368 -19.08 18.60 15.79
C GLN A 368 -19.73 17.21 16.00
N GLY A 369 -19.13 16.13 15.49
CA GLY A 369 -19.67 14.77 15.53
C GLY A 369 -20.04 14.24 14.15
N LEU A 370 -21.07 13.39 14.08
CA LEU A 370 -21.54 12.81 12.83
C LEU A 370 -22.06 13.92 11.89
N SER A 371 -21.46 14.03 10.71
CA SER A 371 -21.87 14.99 9.68
C SER A 371 -22.98 14.43 8.80
N TRP A 372 -22.84 13.20 8.32
CA TRP A 372 -23.88 12.48 7.58
C TRP A 372 -23.60 10.98 7.59
N LYS A 373 -24.66 10.18 7.46
CA LYS A 373 -24.57 8.73 7.26
C LYS A 373 -25.52 8.30 6.15
N LYS A 374 -25.16 7.23 5.43
CA LYS A 374 -26.00 6.66 4.37
C LYS A 374 -25.80 5.15 4.28
N MET A 375 -26.90 4.46 4.04
CA MET A 375 -26.93 3.04 3.73
C MET A 375 -27.41 2.87 2.28
N TYR A 376 -26.74 2.00 1.54
CA TYR A 376 -27.09 1.61 0.18
C TYR A 376 -27.34 0.11 0.13
N GLY A 377 -28.22 -0.32 -0.77
CA GLY A 377 -28.71 -1.69 -0.84
C GLY A 377 -30.07 -1.84 -0.18
N THR A 378 -30.37 -3.05 0.30
CA THR A 378 -31.72 -3.48 0.70
C THR A 378 -32.02 -3.30 2.19
N LYS A 379 -31.11 -2.70 2.96
CA LYS A 379 -31.13 -2.69 4.43
C LYS A 379 -31.10 -1.27 5.01
N THR A 380 -31.32 -1.16 6.33
CA THR A 380 -31.48 0.12 7.02
C THR A 380 -30.16 0.64 7.58
N GLN A 381 -30.15 1.89 8.06
CA GLN A 381 -28.98 2.49 8.71
C GLN A 381 -28.61 1.84 10.06
N HIS A 382 -29.50 1.02 10.63
CA HIS A 382 -29.28 0.31 11.90
C HIS A 382 -28.79 -1.13 11.72
N THR A 383 -28.67 -1.58 10.46
CA THR A 383 -28.33 -2.95 10.13
C THR A 383 -26.86 -3.24 10.46
N LEU A 384 -26.62 -4.38 11.11
CA LEU A 384 -25.32 -4.78 11.61
C LEU A 384 -24.43 -5.39 10.52
N PHE A 385 -23.20 -4.90 10.46
CA PHE A 385 -22.09 -5.45 9.70
C PHE A 385 -21.14 -6.19 10.65
N ARG A 386 -20.42 -7.18 10.12
CA ARG A 386 -19.22 -7.70 10.79
C ARG A 386 -18.10 -6.69 10.63
N ALA A 387 -17.59 -6.15 11.72
CA ALA A 387 -16.52 -5.17 11.72
C ALA A 387 -15.13 -5.81 11.54
N GLY A 388 -15.03 -7.12 11.77
CA GLY A 388 -13.76 -7.82 11.78
C GLY A 388 -12.75 -7.14 12.69
N SER A 389 -11.57 -6.86 12.15
CA SER A 389 -10.45 -6.35 12.94
C SER A 389 -10.64 -4.96 13.58
N LEU A 390 -11.69 -4.22 13.23
CA LEU A 390 -12.11 -3.05 14.03
C LEU A 390 -12.44 -3.41 15.49
N SER A 391 -12.68 -4.68 15.81
CA SER A 391 -12.82 -5.16 17.21
C SER A 391 -11.63 -4.81 18.10
N LYS A 392 -10.43 -4.69 17.51
CA LYS A 392 -9.19 -4.37 18.23
C LYS A 392 -9.20 -2.94 18.78
N THR A 393 -9.79 -2.00 18.06
CA THR A 393 -9.86 -0.59 18.47
C THR A 393 -10.75 -0.46 19.72
N MET A 394 -11.88 -1.20 19.75
CA MET A 394 -12.77 -1.28 20.91
C MET A 394 -12.04 -1.90 22.11
N THR A 395 -11.33 -3.02 21.88
CA THR A 395 -10.58 -3.72 22.93
C THR A 395 -9.47 -2.87 23.52
N ALA A 396 -8.69 -2.18 22.68
CA ALA A 396 -7.61 -1.30 23.13
C ALA A 396 -8.17 -0.14 23.96
N THR A 397 -9.25 0.49 23.49
CA THR A 397 -9.90 1.58 24.23
C THR A 397 -10.44 1.11 25.58
N ALA A 398 -11.11 -0.04 25.63
CA ALA A 398 -11.57 -0.64 26.88
C ALA A 398 -10.42 -0.96 27.84
N THR A 399 -9.28 -1.43 27.31
CA THR A 399 -8.08 -1.69 28.12
C THR A 399 -7.60 -0.42 28.80
N LEU A 400 -7.54 0.71 28.08
CA LEU A 400 -7.12 1.98 28.66
C LEU A 400 -8.12 2.55 29.67
N ARG A 401 -9.43 2.37 29.46
CA ARG A 401 -10.46 2.73 30.46
C ARG A 401 -10.30 1.95 31.77
N LEU A 402 -9.91 0.69 31.69
CA LEU A 402 -9.62 -0.13 32.87
C LEU A 402 -8.30 0.26 33.55
N VAL A 403 -7.32 0.75 32.78
CA VAL A 403 -6.08 1.35 33.33
C VAL A 403 -6.38 2.66 34.06
N GLU A 404 -7.19 3.54 33.47
CA GLU A 404 -7.61 4.81 34.10
C GLU A 404 -8.35 4.60 35.43
N SER A 405 -9.14 3.53 35.52
CA SER A 405 -9.84 3.17 36.77
C SER A 405 -8.99 2.34 37.75
N GLY A 406 -7.70 2.14 37.47
CA GLY A 406 -6.77 1.42 38.34
C GLY A 406 -6.97 -0.10 38.38
N GLN A 407 -7.81 -0.66 37.51
CA GLN A 407 -8.11 -2.10 37.45
C GLN A 407 -7.04 -2.90 36.68
N LEU A 408 -6.23 -2.23 35.85
CA LEU A 408 -5.18 -2.84 35.04
C LEU A 408 -3.89 -2.02 35.07
N ASP A 409 -2.78 -2.72 34.93
CA ASP A 409 -1.46 -2.16 34.65
C ASP A 409 -0.97 -2.63 33.28
N LEU A 410 -0.60 -1.68 32.43
CA LEU A 410 -0.13 -1.91 31.06
C LEU A 410 1.18 -2.69 31.00
N TYR A 411 2.03 -2.57 32.02
CA TYR A 411 3.41 -3.04 32.01
C TYR A 411 3.63 -4.33 32.80
N SER A 412 2.63 -4.79 33.54
CA SER A 412 2.58 -6.09 34.19
C SER A 412 3.01 -7.21 33.24
N ASN A 413 3.91 -8.07 33.69
CA ASN A 413 4.46 -9.15 32.86
C ASN A 413 3.56 -10.39 32.87
N TRP A 414 3.00 -10.72 31.71
CA TRP A 414 2.09 -11.82 31.48
C TRP A 414 2.76 -13.08 30.91
N ILE A 415 4.09 -13.11 30.78
CA ILE A 415 4.83 -14.26 30.22
C ILE A 415 4.49 -15.60 30.91
N GLY A 416 4.29 -15.59 32.23
CA GLY A 416 3.96 -16.78 33.02
C GLY A 416 2.57 -17.33 32.73
N LYS A 417 1.64 -16.45 32.36
CA LYS A 417 0.23 -16.77 32.05
C LYS A 417 0.04 -17.28 30.63
N LEU A 418 0.95 -16.96 29.70
CA LEU A 418 0.87 -17.43 28.30
C LEU A 418 0.71 -18.96 28.19
N LYS A 419 1.32 -19.74 29.09
CA LYS A 419 1.16 -21.20 29.12
C LYS A 419 -0.27 -21.63 29.49
N GLN A 420 -0.94 -20.91 30.39
CA GLN A 420 -2.33 -21.17 30.78
C GLN A 420 -3.26 -20.97 29.58
N TYR A 421 -2.91 -20.02 28.70
CA TYR A 421 -3.61 -19.77 27.43
C TYR A 421 -3.12 -20.66 26.28
N LYS A 422 -2.37 -21.74 26.57
CA LYS A 422 -1.80 -22.71 25.62
C LYS A 422 -0.89 -22.10 24.53
N VAL A 423 -0.21 -20.99 24.83
CA VAL A 423 0.80 -20.39 23.95
C VAL A 423 2.14 -21.13 24.09
N SER A 424 2.73 -21.50 22.96
CA SER A 424 4.05 -22.13 22.90
C SER A 424 5.17 -21.11 23.17
N VAL A 425 5.87 -21.26 24.29
CA VAL A 425 7.00 -20.40 24.69
C VAL A 425 8.31 -21.20 24.68
N PRO A 426 9.23 -20.95 23.72
CA PRO A 426 10.52 -21.64 23.67
C PRO A 426 11.35 -21.46 24.95
N LYS A 427 12.13 -22.47 25.34
CA LYS A 427 12.97 -22.43 26.58
C LYS A 427 13.80 -21.15 26.68
N GLY A 428 14.46 -20.73 25.60
CA GLY A 428 15.28 -19.51 25.54
C GLY A 428 14.51 -18.18 25.62
N LYS A 429 13.17 -18.18 25.62
CA LYS A 429 12.33 -16.98 25.70
C LYS A 429 11.48 -16.88 26.97
N ARG A 430 11.67 -17.80 27.94
CA ARG A 430 10.86 -17.84 29.17
C ARG A 430 11.10 -16.66 30.12
N ARG A 431 12.21 -15.95 29.95
CA ARG A 431 12.56 -14.73 30.73
C ARG A 431 12.17 -13.43 30.02
N SER A 432 11.52 -13.51 28.85
CA SER A 432 11.05 -12.32 28.13
C SER A 432 9.90 -11.64 28.88
N ILE A 433 9.69 -10.35 28.60
CA ILE A 433 8.54 -9.59 29.10
C ILE A 433 7.49 -9.54 27.99
N VAL A 434 6.27 -9.95 28.29
CA VAL A 434 5.10 -9.78 27.42
C VAL A 434 4.05 -9.07 28.25
N ASN A 435 3.66 -7.87 27.85
CA ASN A 435 2.71 -7.02 28.58
C ASN A 435 1.63 -6.46 27.64
N LEU A 436 0.66 -5.72 28.18
CA LEU A 436 -0.45 -5.17 27.39
C LEU A 436 0.04 -4.11 26.38
N ASP A 437 1.07 -3.33 26.71
CA ASP A 437 1.73 -2.41 25.76
C ASP A 437 2.16 -3.14 24.48
N LEU A 438 2.86 -4.26 24.63
CA LEU A 438 3.38 -5.04 23.50
C LEU A 438 2.28 -5.82 22.76
N LEU A 439 1.25 -6.29 23.48
CA LEU A 439 0.11 -7.01 22.88
C LEU A 439 -0.75 -6.09 22.03
N LEU A 440 -1.13 -4.91 22.57
CA LEU A 440 -1.99 -3.95 21.88
C LEU A 440 -1.30 -3.35 20.65
N SER A 441 0.04 -3.21 20.68
CA SER A 441 0.83 -2.63 19.60
C SER A 441 1.32 -3.62 18.54
N HIS A 442 0.92 -4.90 18.62
CA HIS A 442 1.40 -5.96 17.72
C HIS A 442 2.93 -6.17 17.78
N THR A 443 3.56 -5.91 18.92
CA THR A 443 5.02 -6.05 19.13
C THR A 443 5.40 -7.13 20.14
N SER A 444 4.42 -7.92 20.59
CA SER A 444 4.56 -8.94 21.63
C SER A 444 5.46 -10.13 21.30
N GLY A 445 5.82 -10.35 20.03
CA GLY A 445 6.51 -11.58 19.63
C GLY A 445 5.59 -12.71 19.21
N LEU A 446 4.29 -12.56 19.38
CA LEU A 446 3.32 -13.62 19.08
C LEU A 446 3.07 -13.76 17.58
N THR A 447 2.71 -14.98 17.15
CA THR A 447 2.24 -15.29 15.80
C THR A 447 0.86 -14.66 15.53
N GLU A 448 0.43 -14.65 14.27
CA GLU A 448 -0.72 -13.85 13.83
C GLU A 448 -2.07 -14.37 14.36
N LYS A 449 -2.37 -15.66 14.18
CA LYS A 449 -3.69 -16.24 14.45
C LYS A 449 -3.63 -17.30 15.55
N GLY A 450 -4.71 -17.40 16.33
CA GLY A 450 -5.07 -18.63 17.04
C GLY A 450 -5.72 -19.63 16.08
N ASN A 451 -5.86 -20.88 16.51
CA ASN A 451 -6.02 -22.02 15.61
C ASN A 451 -7.48 -22.34 15.22
N TRP A 452 -8.41 -21.39 15.23
CA TRP A 452 -9.85 -21.68 15.17
C TRP A 452 -10.38 -22.20 13.82
N ASP A 453 -9.67 -21.94 12.73
CA ASP A 453 -9.93 -22.43 11.36
C ASP A 453 -9.07 -23.65 10.98
N ASP A 454 -8.24 -24.15 11.90
CA ASP A 454 -7.39 -25.33 11.69
C ASP A 454 -8.25 -26.60 11.53
N PRO A 455 -7.98 -27.45 10.51
CA PRO A 455 -8.65 -28.75 10.36
C PRO A 455 -8.65 -29.62 11.61
N ILE A 456 -7.65 -29.49 12.50
CA ILE A 456 -7.59 -30.21 13.79
C ILE A 456 -8.72 -29.82 14.76
N ASN A 457 -9.35 -28.67 14.53
CA ASN A 457 -10.51 -28.18 15.27
C ASN A 457 -11.83 -28.43 14.53
N SER A 458 -11.80 -28.98 13.31
CA SER A 458 -13.00 -29.39 12.57
C SER A 458 -13.64 -30.62 13.26
N GLY A 459 -14.82 -30.43 13.85
CA GLY A 459 -15.56 -31.48 14.56
C GLY A 459 -15.64 -31.32 16.09
N LYS A 460 -14.95 -30.34 16.70
CA LYS A 460 -15.20 -29.98 18.10
C LYS A 460 -16.56 -29.30 18.20
N LYS A 461 -17.54 -29.96 18.84
CA LYS A 461 -18.94 -29.49 18.90
C LYS A 461 -19.12 -28.10 19.52
N HIS A 462 -18.15 -27.58 20.27
CA HIS A 462 -18.26 -26.28 20.92
C HIS A 462 -16.87 -25.65 21.20
N LEU A 463 -16.43 -24.71 20.36
CA LEU A 463 -15.37 -23.75 20.72
C LEU A 463 -16.02 -22.64 21.54
N ARG A 464 -16.36 -22.93 22.81
CA ARG A 464 -17.05 -21.98 23.71
C ARG A 464 -16.10 -21.01 24.39
N GLU A 465 -14.85 -21.40 24.61
CA GLU A 465 -13.83 -20.57 25.24
C GLU A 465 -12.58 -20.46 24.35
N LEU A 466 -11.88 -19.33 24.44
CA LEU A 466 -10.71 -19.05 23.61
C LEU A 466 -9.55 -20.03 23.89
N LYS A 467 -9.45 -20.55 25.11
CA LYS A 467 -8.49 -21.60 25.47
C LYS A 467 -8.69 -22.90 24.70
N ASP A 468 -9.86 -23.12 24.08
CA ASP A 468 -10.17 -24.32 23.31
C ASP A 468 -9.71 -24.22 21.85
N THR A 469 -9.40 -23.01 21.38
CA THR A 469 -8.88 -22.73 20.03
C THR A 469 -7.36 -22.74 19.99
N ASN A 470 -6.70 -22.44 21.11
CA ASN A 470 -5.23 -22.46 21.20
C ASN A 470 -4.70 -23.88 21.41
N THR A 471 -3.69 -24.26 20.64
CA THR A 471 -2.98 -25.55 20.75
C THR A 471 -1.47 -25.32 20.72
N THR A 472 -0.71 -26.13 21.46
CA THR A 472 0.75 -26.12 21.41
C THR A 472 1.32 -26.98 20.27
N LYS A 473 0.46 -27.66 19.50
CA LYS A 473 0.77 -28.46 18.31
C LYS A 473 0.12 -27.81 17.07
N GLY A 474 0.74 -27.91 15.89
CA GLY A 474 0.22 -27.30 14.66
C GLY A 474 0.43 -25.78 14.60
N ASN A 475 -0.51 -25.05 14.00
CA ASN A 475 -0.41 -23.61 13.75
C ASN A 475 -0.78 -22.70 14.95
N GLY A 476 -0.85 -23.25 16.17
CA GLY A 476 -1.28 -22.49 17.34
C GLY A 476 -0.29 -21.40 17.81
N LEU A 477 -0.74 -20.56 18.75
CA LEU A 477 0.00 -19.37 19.16
C LEU A 477 1.38 -19.68 19.72
N LYS A 478 2.39 -18.97 19.22
CA LYS A 478 3.79 -19.15 19.63
C LYS A 478 4.50 -17.81 19.83
N LEU A 479 5.37 -17.75 20.84
CA LEU A 479 6.32 -16.65 21.01
C LEU A 479 7.49 -16.82 20.03
N TYR A 480 7.33 -16.23 18.84
CA TYR A 480 8.20 -16.45 17.69
C TYR A 480 9.48 -15.60 17.73
N TYR A 481 9.37 -14.32 18.07
CA TYR A 481 10.52 -13.39 18.16
C TYR A 481 10.62 -12.75 19.54
N LYS A 482 11.69 -11.98 19.77
CA LYS A 482 11.90 -11.26 21.04
C LYS A 482 10.83 -10.17 21.16
N PRO A 483 10.05 -10.11 22.26
CA PRO A 483 9.08 -9.03 22.43
C PRO A 483 9.74 -7.65 22.31
N GLY A 484 9.05 -6.72 21.65
CA GLY A 484 9.52 -5.37 21.34
C GLY A 484 10.52 -5.26 20.19
N SER A 485 11.03 -6.36 19.63
CA SER A 485 12.09 -6.29 18.60
C SER A 485 11.60 -5.98 17.18
N LYS A 486 10.30 -6.20 16.90
CA LYS A 486 9.64 -5.94 15.62
C LYS A 486 8.13 -6.01 15.78
N SER A 487 7.38 -5.52 14.80
CA SER A 487 5.92 -5.63 14.76
C SER A 487 5.51 -6.80 13.87
N ARG A 488 4.53 -7.57 14.31
CA ARG A 488 3.77 -8.50 13.47
C ARG A 488 2.32 -8.44 13.88
N TYR A 489 1.44 -8.10 12.94
CA TYR A 489 0.00 -8.10 13.18
C TYR A 489 -0.44 -9.43 13.81
N SER A 490 -1.25 -9.35 14.86
CA SER A 490 -1.58 -10.53 15.67
C SER A 490 -2.97 -10.42 16.27
N GLY A 491 -3.91 -11.14 15.66
CA GLY A 491 -5.22 -11.40 16.24
C GLY A 491 -5.13 -12.25 17.49
N GLY A 492 -4.26 -13.26 17.49
CA GLY A 492 -4.03 -14.09 18.68
C GLY A 492 -3.41 -13.34 19.85
N GLY A 493 -2.64 -12.28 19.62
CA GLY A 493 -2.22 -11.36 20.68
C GLY A 493 -3.40 -10.66 21.35
N TYR A 494 -4.38 -10.21 20.55
CA TYR A 494 -5.63 -9.64 21.07
C TYR A 494 -6.51 -10.67 21.78
N SER A 495 -6.46 -11.93 21.36
CA SER A 495 -7.06 -13.03 22.11
C SER A 495 -6.47 -13.14 23.52
N ILE A 496 -5.15 -13.00 23.69
CA ILE A 496 -4.56 -12.93 25.04
C ILE A 496 -5.06 -11.71 25.82
N VAL A 497 -5.22 -10.56 25.17
CA VAL A 497 -5.82 -9.37 25.82
C VAL A 497 -7.24 -9.69 26.31
N GLN A 498 -8.08 -10.34 25.51
CA GLN A 498 -9.43 -10.76 25.91
C GLN A 498 -9.41 -11.60 27.21
N GLU A 499 -8.53 -12.60 27.28
CA GLU A 499 -8.41 -13.44 28.48
C GLU A 499 -7.94 -12.64 29.69
N ILE A 500 -6.97 -11.75 29.51
CA ILE A 500 -6.49 -10.86 30.58
C ILE A 500 -7.62 -9.98 31.10
N LEU A 501 -8.41 -9.36 30.20
CA LEU A 501 -9.52 -8.49 30.57
C LEU A 501 -10.62 -9.26 31.31
N ALA A 502 -10.96 -10.47 30.84
CA ALA A 502 -11.96 -11.31 31.49
C ALA A 502 -11.49 -11.79 32.87
N GLU A 503 -10.23 -12.26 32.99
CA GLU A 503 -9.65 -12.72 34.25
C GLU A 503 -9.58 -11.60 35.29
N ARG A 504 -9.21 -10.38 34.88
CA ARG A 504 -9.05 -9.24 35.80
C ARG A 504 -10.36 -8.62 36.27
N THR A 505 -11.40 -8.69 35.46
CA THR A 505 -12.69 -8.06 35.77
C THR A 505 -13.74 -9.06 36.27
N GLY A 506 -13.52 -10.36 36.08
CA GLY A 506 -14.52 -11.41 36.36
C GLY A 506 -15.74 -11.37 35.43
N LYS A 507 -15.72 -10.54 34.37
CA LYS A 507 -16.84 -10.33 33.44
C LYS A 507 -16.59 -11.07 32.14
N SER A 508 -17.67 -11.51 31.50
CA SER A 508 -17.59 -11.97 30.10
C SER A 508 -17.13 -10.81 29.22
N PHE A 509 -16.38 -11.11 28.16
CA PHE A 509 -15.89 -10.06 27.24
C PHE A 509 -17.04 -9.23 26.66
N GLN A 510 -18.19 -9.86 26.35
CA GLN A 510 -19.38 -9.18 25.85
C GLN A 510 -19.93 -8.16 26.86
N ASN A 511 -20.11 -8.56 28.12
CA ASN A 511 -20.63 -7.67 29.16
C ASN A 511 -19.64 -6.55 29.48
N LEU A 512 -18.34 -6.88 29.51
CA LEU A 512 -17.30 -5.89 29.74
C LEU A 512 -17.29 -4.81 28.66
N MET A 513 -17.36 -5.17 27.38
CA MET A 513 -17.40 -4.19 26.29
C MET A 513 -18.69 -3.35 26.32
N SER A 514 -19.82 -3.96 26.69
CA SER A 514 -21.08 -3.24 26.86
C SER A 514 -20.97 -2.14 27.91
N GLU A 515 -20.42 -2.47 29.09
CA GLU A 515 -20.30 -1.55 30.21
C GLU A 515 -19.22 -0.48 30.00
N VAL A 516 -18.03 -0.89 29.52
CA VAL A 516 -16.86 0.00 29.48
C VAL A 516 -16.86 0.90 28.24
N VAL A 517 -17.49 0.46 27.14
CA VAL A 517 -17.43 1.15 25.84
C VAL A 517 -18.82 1.47 25.29
N PHE A 518 -19.70 0.47 25.11
CA PHE A 518 -20.92 0.69 24.34
C PHE A 518 -21.94 1.58 25.04
N GLN A 519 -22.23 1.32 26.32
CA GLN A 519 -23.17 2.16 27.08
C GLN A 519 -22.67 3.60 27.24
N PRO A 520 -21.41 3.87 27.63
CA PRO A 520 -20.89 5.24 27.72
C PRO A 520 -20.88 6.02 26.41
N LEU A 521 -20.73 5.33 25.27
CA LEU A 521 -20.73 5.93 23.93
C LEU A 521 -22.08 5.85 23.21
N HIS A 522 -23.13 5.37 23.89
CA HIS A 522 -24.46 5.17 23.32
C HIS A 522 -24.49 4.30 22.06
N MET A 523 -23.60 3.30 21.98
CA MET A 523 -23.54 2.32 20.89
C MET A 523 -24.57 1.21 21.13
N THR A 524 -25.84 1.53 20.93
CA THR A 524 -27.00 0.67 21.25
C THR A 524 -27.16 -0.57 20.36
N ARG A 525 -26.56 -0.57 19.16
CA ARG A 525 -26.65 -1.69 18.21
C ARG A 525 -25.46 -2.63 18.30
N SER A 526 -24.29 -2.12 18.70
CA SER A 526 -23.04 -2.87 18.73
C SER A 526 -23.07 -4.03 19.72
N THR A 527 -22.55 -5.17 19.29
CA THR A 527 -22.51 -6.37 20.12
C THR A 527 -21.35 -7.30 19.76
N PHE A 528 -20.84 -8.00 20.77
CA PHE A 528 -19.94 -9.15 20.60
C PHE A 528 -20.69 -10.50 20.69
N ARG A 529 -22.02 -10.49 20.77
CA ARG A 529 -22.83 -11.71 20.70
C ARG A 529 -22.61 -12.39 19.35
N GLN A 530 -22.37 -13.70 19.38
CA GLN A 530 -22.20 -14.53 18.19
C GLN A 530 -23.52 -15.26 17.88
N ASN A 531 -23.63 -15.83 16.67
CA ASN A 531 -24.84 -16.51 16.18
C ASN A 531 -26.09 -15.60 16.09
N LEU A 532 -25.92 -14.38 15.59
CA LEU A 532 -27.06 -13.48 15.33
C LEU A 532 -28.01 -14.05 14.27
N THR A 533 -29.31 -13.92 14.50
CA THR A 533 -30.38 -14.33 13.58
C THR A 533 -30.77 -13.19 12.64
N ALA A 534 -31.73 -13.44 11.74
CA ALA A 534 -32.27 -12.39 10.88
C ALA A 534 -32.97 -11.27 11.69
N ASP A 535 -33.57 -11.62 12.84
CA ASP A 535 -34.30 -10.69 13.72
C ASP A 535 -33.38 -9.64 14.38
N ASP A 536 -32.07 -9.92 14.43
CA ASP A 536 -31.07 -8.98 14.92
C ASP A 536 -30.78 -7.84 13.93
N ASP A 537 -31.40 -7.88 12.74
CA ASP A 537 -31.15 -7.00 11.59
C ASP A 537 -29.65 -6.91 11.26
N ARG A 538 -29.09 -8.05 10.83
CA ARG A 538 -27.69 -8.17 10.40
C ARG A 538 -27.57 -8.49 8.91
N LEU A 539 -26.39 -8.20 8.34
CA LEU A 539 -26.05 -8.56 6.97
C LEU A 539 -25.35 -9.92 6.90
N ASP A 540 -25.78 -10.71 5.93
CA ASP A 540 -25.01 -11.84 5.44
C ASP A 540 -23.88 -11.39 4.52
N GLY A 541 -22.83 -12.21 4.45
CA GLY A 541 -21.67 -11.94 3.61
C GLY A 541 -21.77 -12.62 2.25
N TYR A 542 -21.10 -12.04 1.26
CA TYR A 542 -21.07 -12.53 -0.13
C TYR A 542 -19.64 -12.80 -0.60
N ASP A 543 -19.48 -13.81 -1.46
CA ASP A 543 -18.19 -14.13 -2.11
C ASP A 543 -17.84 -13.17 -3.26
N GLU A 544 -16.69 -13.39 -3.90
CA GLU A 544 -16.21 -12.59 -5.04
C GLU A 544 -17.09 -12.74 -6.29
N GLN A 545 -17.82 -13.85 -6.40
CA GLN A 545 -18.74 -14.11 -7.50
C GLN A 545 -20.12 -13.48 -7.27
N GLY A 546 -20.35 -12.90 -6.08
CA GLY A 546 -21.62 -12.29 -5.69
C GLY A 546 -22.65 -13.28 -5.15
N ASN A 547 -22.23 -14.50 -4.80
CA ASN A 547 -23.12 -15.48 -4.19
C ASN A 547 -23.18 -15.28 -2.68
N LEU A 548 -24.35 -15.53 -2.12
CA LEU A 548 -24.54 -15.55 -0.68
C LEU A 548 -23.68 -16.65 -0.07
N LEU A 549 -22.87 -16.30 0.93
CA LEU A 549 -22.08 -17.30 1.63
C LEU A 549 -22.98 -18.15 2.53
N PRO A 550 -22.78 -19.48 2.58
CA PRO A 550 -23.55 -20.33 3.47
C PRO A 550 -23.45 -19.83 4.90
N GLN A 551 -24.59 -19.58 5.54
CA GLN A 551 -24.65 -19.29 6.97
C GLN A 551 -24.29 -20.55 7.76
N LYS A 552 -23.00 -20.82 7.94
CA LYS A 552 -22.57 -21.65 9.07
C LYS A 552 -22.70 -20.76 10.31
N SER A 553 -23.19 -21.26 11.43
CA SER A 553 -23.20 -20.54 12.71
C SER A 553 -21.79 -20.01 12.99
N PHE A 554 -21.55 -18.74 12.64
CA PHE A 554 -20.21 -18.16 12.67
C PHE A 554 -19.91 -17.81 14.12
N VAL A 555 -19.25 -18.74 14.83
CA VAL A 555 -18.68 -18.49 16.14
C VAL A 555 -17.26 -18.00 15.92
N THR A 556 -17.00 -16.72 16.21
CA THR A 556 -15.63 -16.18 16.27
C THR A 556 -15.18 -16.20 17.73
N PRO A 557 -14.42 -17.20 18.18
CA PRO A 557 -13.97 -17.28 19.57
C PRO A 557 -12.98 -16.16 19.94
N GLU A 558 -12.25 -15.62 18.96
CA GLU A 558 -11.38 -14.43 19.10
C GLU A 558 -12.19 -13.12 19.04
N LEU A 559 -13.10 -12.90 19.99
CA LEU A 559 -14.01 -11.76 19.98
C LEU A 559 -13.27 -10.41 19.94
N SER A 560 -12.25 -10.22 20.78
CA SER A 560 -11.45 -8.99 20.82
C SER A 560 -10.72 -8.68 19.51
N SER A 561 -10.41 -9.71 18.73
CA SER A 561 -9.68 -9.59 17.47
C SER A 561 -10.61 -9.31 16.30
N GLY A 562 -11.82 -9.91 16.27
CA GLY A 562 -12.66 -9.94 15.07
C GLY A 562 -14.16 -10.13 15.26
N GLY A 563 -14.66 -10.19 16.50
CA GLY A 563 -16.03 -10.62 16.80
C GLY A 563 -17.12 -9.54 16.79
N LEU A 564 -16.77 -8.27 16.55
CA LEU A 564 -17.70 -7.15 16.63
C LEU A 564 -18.73 -7.16 15.49
N TRP A 565 -20.01 -7.10 15.87
CA TRP A 565 -21.12 -6.68 15.00
C TRP A 565 -21.50 -5.24 15.36
N THR A 566 -21.63 -4.38 14.35
CA THR A 566 -21.79 -2.93 14.59
C THR A 566 -22.33 -2.21 13.33
N THR A 567 -22.53 -0.90 13.44
CA THR A 567 -22.87 0.00 12.32
C THR A 567 -21.69 0.95 12.03
N PRO A 568 -21.61 1.54 10.82
CA PRO A 568 -20.57 2.53 10.51
C PRO A 568 -20.55 3.72 11.48
N GLU A 569 -21.73 4.18 11.92
CA GLU A 569 -21.87 5.28 12.86
C GLU A 569 -21.25 4.95 14.22
N GLU A 570 -21.56 3.79 14.80
CA GLU A 570 -21.11 3.46 16.15
C GLU A 570 -19.60 3.21 16.23
N VAL A 571 -19.00 2.62 15.18
CA VAL A 571 -17.53 2.61 15.06
C VAL A 571 -16.98 4.03 15.02
N GLY A 572 -17.64 4.92 14.27
CA GLY A 572 -17.25 6.30 14.13
C GLY A 572 -17.34 7.09 15.45
N LEU A 573 -18.30 6.77 16.32
CA LEU A 573 -18.41 7.36 17.66
C LEU A 573 -17.15 7.09 18.49
N LEU A 574 -16.66 5.85 18.53
CA LEU A 574 -15.41 5.51 19.22
C LEU A 574 -14.22 6.30 18.65
N PHE A 575 -14.03 6.27 17.33
CA PHE A 575 -12.90 6.96 16.70
C PHE A 575 -12.96 8.47 16.92
N HIS A 576 -14.14 9.07 16.78
CA HIS A 576 -14.34 10.49 17.04
C HIS A 576 -14.03 10.83 18.51
N GLU A 577 -14.41 9.97 19.45
CA GLU A 577 -14.12 10.18 20.86
C GLU A 577 -12.62 10.08 21.20
N VAL A 578 -11.89 9.13 20.60
CA VAL A 578 -10.42 9.06 20.72
C VAL A 578 -9.77 10.33 20.16
N ALA A 579 -10.25 10.85 19.02
CA ALA A 579 -9.76 12.10 18.45
C ALA A 579 -10.03 13.30 19.37
N LYS A 580 -11.24 13.41 19.94
CA LYS A 580 -11.58 14.44 20.93
C LYS A 580 -10.72 14.33 22.20
N ALA A 581 -10.49 13.10 22.68
CA ALA A 581 -9.69 12.85 23.86
C ALA A 581 -8.24 13.32 23.68
N LYS A 582 -7.61 13.06 22.53
CA LYS A 582 -6.26 13.58 22.22
C LYS A 582 -6.21 15.12 22.20
N GLN A 583 -7.32 15.79 21.89
CA GLN A 583 -7.45 17.25 21.99
C GLN A 583 -7.77 17.76 23.41
N GLY A 584 -7.92 16.88 24.40
CA GLY A 584 -8.34 17.23 25.76
C GLY A 584 -9.81 17.61 25.90
N LYS A 585 -10.68 17.15 24.98
CA LYS A 585 -12.11 17.51 24.91
C LYS A 585 -13.08 16.35 25.18
N SER A 586 -12.56 15.22 25.66
CA SER A 586 -13.35 14.02 25.97
C SER A 586 -13.64 13.93 27.45
N ASN A 587 -14.85 13.46 27.79
CA ASN A 587 -15.22 13.02 29.14
C ASN A 587 -15.22 11.49 29.27
N PHE A 588 -14.97 10.77 28.17
CA PHE A 588 -14.97 9.31 28.12
C PHE A 588 -13.56 8.74 28.28
N LEU A 589 -12.55 9.35 27.69
CA LEU A 589 -11.16 8.90 27.74
C LEU A 589 -10.25 10.10 28.04
N SER A 590 -9.27 9.93 28.91
CA SER A 590 -8.32 10.99 29.21
C SER A 590 -7.44 11.33 28.00
N LYS A 591 -6.86 12.53 28.02
CA LYS A 591 -5.91 12.96 27.00
C LYS A 591 -4.70 12.04 26.93
N ASP A 592 -4.14 11.67 28.08
CA ASP A 592 -2.95 10.80 28.17
C ASP A 592 -3.23 9.41 27.60
N SER A 593 -4.40 8.82 27.88
CA SER A 593 -4.79 7.54 27.29
C SER A 593 -4.98 7.62 25.78
N ALA A 594 -5.54 8.72 25.26
CA ALA A 594 -5.71 8.90 23.82
C ALA A 594 -4.38 9.12 23.10
N GLU A 595 -3.47 9.89 23.70
CA GLU A 595 -2.09 10.04 23.22
C GLU A 595 -1.35 8.70 23.26
N TYR A 596 -1.55 7.89 24.30
CA TYR A 596 -0.99 6.55 24.39
C TYR A 596 -1.53 5.64 23.27
N LEU A 597 -2.85 5.56 23.07
CA LEU A 597 -3.48 4.75 22.01
C LEU A 597 -2.93 5.09 20.62
N LEU A 598 -2.64 6.37 20.40
CA LEU A 598 -2.15 6.90 19.12
C LEU A 598 -0.64 7.18 19.13
N SER A 599 0.11 6.59 20.08
CA SER A 599 1.56 6.73 20.13
C SER A 599 2.22 5.77 19.13
N PRO A 600 3.10 6.27 18.23
CA PRO A 600 3.78 5.40 17.27
C PRO A 600 4.77 4.48 17.99
N LYS A 601 4.67 3.17 17.75
CA LYS A 601 5.65 2.20 18.30
C LYS A 601 6.72 1.83 17.30
N MET A 602 6.34 1.42 16.09
CA MET A 602 7.27 1.06 15.03
C MET A 602 6.56 1.00 13.68
N SER A 603 7.30 0.84 12.59
CA SER A 603 6.72 0.65 11.27
C SER A 603 5.85 -0.60 11.24
N ALA A 604 4.58 -0.43 10.85
CA ALA A 604 3.71 -1.55 10.53
C ALA A 604 4.28 -2.22 9.28
N ALA A 605 4.90 -3.38 9.46
CA ALA A 605 5.31 -4.19 8.33
C ALA A 605 4.08 -4.50 7.47
N ASN A 606 4.18 -4.22 6.17
CA ASN A 606 3.29 -4.70 5.10
C ASN A 606 1.81 -4.33 5.21
N LEU A 607 1.49 -3.13 5.68
CA LEU A 607 0.25 -2.51 5.23
C LEU A 607 0.44 -1.99 3.80
N THR A 608 -0.62 -2.06 2.98
CA THR A 608 -0.64 -1.49 1.62
C THR A 608 -0.34 0.01 1.59
N VAL A 609 -0.49 0.66 2.74
CA VAL A 609 -0.08 2.04 3.03
C VAL A 609 1.10 2.04 4.01
N HIS A 610 2.08 2.91 3.81
CA HIS A 610 3.13 3.15 4.82
C HIS A 610 2.46 3.60 6.12
N ALA A 611 2.56 2.76 7.15
CA ALA A 611 1.91 3.01 8.43
C ALA A 611 2.82 2.63 9.60
N LEU A 612 2.50 3.16 10.77
CA LEU A 612 3.10 2.80 12.05
C LEU A 612 2.06 2.03 12.86
N VAL A 613 2.48 0.98 13.56
CA VAL A 613 1.63 0.38 14.60
C VAL A 613 1.54 1.33 15.80
N ALA A 614 0.32 1.49 16.31
CA ALA A 614 0.01 2.05 17.62
C ALA A 614 -0.83 1.01 18.40
N HIS A 615 -1.48 1.39 19.49
CA HIS A 615 -2.18 0.43 20.37
C HIS A 615 -3.62 0.24 19.93
N GLY A 616 -3.85 -0.76 19.09
CA GLY A 616 -5.17 -1.05 18.50
C GLY A 616 -5.55 -0.14 17.35
N PHE A 617 -4.65 0.73 16.92
CA PHE A 617 -4.77 1.62 15.78
C PHE A 617 -3.51 1.57 14.93
N PHE A 618 -3.62 2.03 13.68
CA PHE A 618 -2.48 2.33 12.83
C PHE A 618 -2.42 3.83 12.57
N LEU A 619 -1.20 4.34 12.38
CA LEU A 619 -0.97 5.73 12.04
C LEU A 619 -0.42 5.81 10.62
N ASN A 620 -0.99 6.70 9.80
CA ASN A 620 -0.45 7.06 8.50
C ASN A 620 -0.06 8.54 8.54
N ARG A 621 1.20 8.84 8.19
CA ARG A 621 1.70 10.22 8.08
C ARG A 621 1.92 10.54 6.61
N THR A 622 1.19 11.53 6.12
CA THR A 622 1.32 12.04 4.75
C THR A 622 1.63 13.54 4.82
N GLY A 623 2.89 13.89 4.54
CA GLY A 623 3.39 15.26 4.73
C GLY A 623 3.35 15.69 6.20
N LYS A 624 2.68 16.80 6.50
CA LYS A 624 2.44 17.29 7.87
C LYS A 624 1.17 16.73 8.52
N THR A 625 0.41 15.92 7.78
CA THR A 625 -0.88 15.41 8.22
C THR A 625 -0.73 14.00 8.79
N GLU A 626 -1.26 13.78 9.99
CA GLU A 626 -1.36 12.45 10.61
C GLU A 626 -2.81 11.96 10.64
N TYR A 627 -3.00 10.76 10.13
CA TYR A 627 -4.23 10.01 10.20
C TYR A 627 -4.06 8.81 11.11
N PHE A 628 -5.11 8.45 11.85
CA PHE A 628 -5.21 7.16 12.51
C PHE A 628 -6.37 6.36 11.94
N PHE A 629 -6.17 5.06 11.78
CA PHE A 629 -7.11 4.21 11.06
C PHE A 629 -7.03 2.76 11.53
N HIS A 630 -8.03 1.98 11.16
CA HIS A 630 -7.97 0.53 11.21
C HIS A 630 -8.90 -0.08 10.15
N GLY A 631 -8.45 -1.13 9.49
CA GLY A 631 -9.26 -1.92 8.56
C GLY A 631 -9.85 -3.15 9.22
N GLY A 632 -10.89 -3.72 8.64
CA GLY A 632 -11.49 -4.97 9.10
C GLY A 632 -11.87 -5.87 7.94
N HIS A 633 -11.50 -7.14 8.03
CA HIS A 633 -11.94 -8.17 7.09
C HIS A 633 -12.43 -9.38 7.89
N THR A 634 -13.63 -9.85 7.55
CA THR A 634 -14.10 -11.20 7.82
C THR A 634 -14.65 -11.78 6.54
N LYS A 635 -14.75 -13.10 6.43
CA LYS A 635 -15.30 -13.72 5.23
C LYS A 635 -16.68 -13.12 4.88
N GLY A 636 -16.77 -12.47 3.72
CA GLY A 636 -17.93 -11.78 3.21
C GLY A 636 -18.19 -10.36 3.73
N HIS A 637 -17.29 -9.74 4.51
CA HIS A 637 -17.44 -8.35 4.96
C HIS A 637 -16.10 -7.61 4.98
N LYS A 638 -16.12 -6.34 4.54
CA LYS A 638 -14.96 -5.44 4.61
C LYS A 638 -15.35 -4.17 5.35
N SER A 639 -14.39 -3.57 6.04
CA SER A 639 -14.60 -2.30 6.73
C SER A 639 -13.32 -1.49 6.82
N LEU A 640 -13.49 -0.18 6.95
CA LEU A 640 -12.42 0.79 7.17
C LEU A 640 -12.95 1.92 8.03
N ALA A 641 -12.19 2.30 9.05
CA ALA A 641 -12.36 3.55 9.79
C ALA A 641 -11.08 4.37 9.70
N LEU A 642 -11.21 5.66 9.40
CA LEU A 642 -10.11 6.59 9.19
C LEU A 642 -10.46 7.97 9.76
N PHE A 643 -9.58 8.52 10.60
CA PHE A 643 -9.81 9.81 11.24
C PHE A 643 -8.53 10.64 11.31
N ASN A 644 -8.70 11.96 11.36
CA ASN A 644 -7.63 12.92 11.63
C ASN A 644 -7.88 13.58 13.00
N THR A 645 -6.90 13.49 13.89
CA THR A 645 -7.07 14.00 15.26
C THR A 645 -7.04 15.51 15.35
N GLU A 646 -6.29 16.22 14.50
CA GLU A 646 -6.12 17.67 14.60
C GLU A 646 -7.30 18.42 13.97
N LYS A 647 -7.80 17.91 12.84
CA LYS A 647 -8.89 18.50 12.07
C LYS A 647 -10.26 17.95 12.44
N GLY A 648 -10.28 16.83 13.18
CA GLY A 648 -11.46 16.15 13.74
C GLY A 648 -12.48 15.67 12.71
N TYR A 649 -12.06 15.45 11.46
CA TYR A 649 -12.87 14.77 10.45
C TYR A 649 -12.48 13.29 10.33
N GLY A 650 -13.40 12.48 9.82
CA GLY A 650 -13.17 11.06 9.59
C GLY A 650 -14.31 10.36 8.88
N VAL A 651 -14.11 9.11 8.49
CA VAL A 651 -15.11 8.28 7.82
C VAL A 651 -15.01 6.84 8.29
N VAL A 652 -16.16 6.19 8.36
CA VAL A 652 -16.29 4.74 8.45
C VAL A 652 -17.06 4.22 7.23
N ILE A 653 -16.52 3.18 6.60
CA ILE A 653 -17.10 2.52 5.42
C ILE A 653 -17.16 1.03 5.71
N MET A 654 -18.32 0.40 5.51
CA MET A 654 -18.53 -1.03 5.72
C MET A 654 -19.31 -1.66 4.56
N THR A 655 -18.92 -2.86 4.13
CA THR A 655 -19.56 -3.62 3.05
C THR A 655 -19.77 -5.08 3.44
N ASN A 656 -20.69 -5.76 2.78
CA ASN A 656 -20.97 -7.20 2.98
C ASN A 656 -20.59 -8.07 1.76
N SER A 657 -19.43 -7.81 1.15
CA SER A 657 -18.91 -8.62 0.04
C SER A 657 -17.39 -8.69 0.06
N GLU A 658 -16.81 -9.80 -0.38
CA GLU A 658 -15.36 -9.95 -0.58
C GLU A 658 -14.79 -8.90 -1.56
N ASN A 659 -15.59 -8.45 -2.52
CA ASN A 659 -15.19 -7.40 -3.47
C ASN A 659 -15.19 -5.98 -2.87
N GLY A 660 -15.68 -5.83 -1.63
CA GLY A 660 -15.91 -4.52 -1.01
C GLY A 660 -14.67 -3.64 -0.86
N SER A 661 -13.48 -4.24 -0.75
CA SER A 661 -12.21 -3.49 -0.59
C SER A 661 -11.95 -2.54 -1.77
N LYS A 662 -12.29 -2.95 -3.01
CA LYS A 662 -12.12 -2.10 -4.20
C LYS A 662 -12.97 -0.83 -4.10
N LEU A 663 -14.19 -0.99 -3.62
CA LEU A 663 -15.16 0.09 -3.51
C LEU A 663 -14.81 1.06 -2.37
N ILE A 664 -14.35 0.54 -1.22
CA ILE A 664 -13.96 1.33 -0.05
C ILE A 664 -12.91 2.40 -0.44
N TRP A 665 -11.86 2.01 -1.17
CA TRP A 665 -10.80 2.95 -1.56
C TRP A 665 -11.29 4.04 -2.51
N ARG A 666 -12.20 3.70 -3.44
CA ARG A 666 -12.79 4.66 -4.37
C ARG A 666 -13.70 5.65 -3.65
N ILE A 667 -14.58 5.17 -2.76
CA ILE A 667 -15.45 6.00 -1.93
C ILE A 667 -14.61 6.96 -1.08
N LEU A 668 -13.60 6.44 -0.41
CA LEU A 668 -12.74 7.23 0.47
C LEU A 668 -12.04 8.36 -0.27
N ARG A 669 -11.50 8.08 -1.46
CA ARG A 669 -10.92 9.12 -2.32
C ARG A 669 -11.97 10.18 -2.67
N SER A 670 -13.16 9.77 -3.09
CA SER A 670 -14.25 10.71 -3.43
C SER A 670 -14.65 11.58 -2.24
N ILE A 671 -14.87 11.00 -1.05
CA ILE A 671 -15.18 11.74 0.18
C ILE A 671 -14.05 12.72 0.52
N SER A 672 -12.79 12.27 0.48
CA SER A 672 -11.66 13.15 0.81
C SER A 672 -11.57 14.39 -0.10
N VAL A 673 -11.90 14.25 -1.39
CA VAL A 673 -11.92 15.35 -2.35
C VAL A 673 -13.12 16.27 -2.11
N GLU A 674 -14.32 15.71 -1.95
CA GLU A 674 -15.55 16.48 -1.74
C GLU A 674 -15.54 17.26 -0.43
N GLU A 675 -15.03 16.64 0.63
CA GLU A 675 -14.93 17.20 1.98
C GLU A 675 -13.65 18.06 2.16
N LYS A 676 -12.79 18.16 1.13
CA LYS A 676 -11.54 18.93 1.11
C LYS A 676 -10.58 18.53 2.24
N TRP A 677 -10.45 17.24 2.47
CA TRP A 677 -9.51 16.69 3.46
C TRP A 677 -8.07 16.79 2.97
N ASP A 678 -7.15 16.86 3.91
CA ASP A 678 -5.73 16.71 3.62
C ASP A 678 -5.46 15.34 2.97
N LYS A 679 -4.41 15.24 2.14
CA LYS A 679 -4.12 14.00 1.40
C LYS A 679 -3.99 12.80 2.33
N PHE A 680 -4.84 11.80 2.12
CA PHE A 680 -4.86 10.56 2.88
C PHE A 680 -4.19 9.39 2.17
N VAL A 681 -4.23 9.33 0.84
CA VAL A 681 -3.75 8.17 0.08
C VAL A 681 -2.59 8.55 -0.82
N ASN A 682 -1.49 7.85 -0.58
CA ASN A 682 -0.34 7.73 -1.45
C ASN A 682 -0.70 7.04 -2.77
#